data_AF-A0A350RJE4-F1
#
_entry.id   AF-A0A350RJE4-F1
#
_cell.length_a   1.000
_cell.length_b   1.000
_cell.length_c   1.000
_cell.angle_alpha   90.00
_cell.angle_beta   90.00
_cell.angle_gamma   90.00
#
_symmetry.space_group_name_H-M   'P 1'
#
loop_
_entity.id
_entity.type
_entity.pdbx_description
1 polymer ?
#
loop_
_entity_poly.entity_id
_entity_poly.type
_entity_poly.pdbx_seq_one_letter_code
_entity_poly.pdbx_strand_id
1 'polypeptide(L)'
;MAAVNGAPTRRSALLRSVLSRLGYDAQDWVSLLVAVMASTMVLWGLGPSEIFIDSTPTGGDMGAHVWGPAFLRDELLPSFQLRGWSPDWYAGFPAMHFYMVLPYLFIVIVDLFLPYGVAFKLVAVSGVVLMPLAAWLMGRLSRWREPLPALLAVAAMLFVFDFNFTIYGGNIASTLAGEFAFSIGLAASLVYLGFTSRVLEEGTHKGRAAIALAVVALCHPITLLFAVAATVIQVVTCSIHRLPQRTSSKTATTLLLMVAALPVGIYCLTSRLFLPLLICAIVTVVLLLAEFKGAVRLLFVGLVGGALSAFWTVPFLIRRSYLNDMGWEKLDNVRENLFFPDRLPGDSAKMTIIWLIALALLGSIAGLLSWYRPALTFVGLAIAAGLAFAIWPQHRLWNARLLPFWYLALYFLAAVGVWFLSKAFQSTDLKSSDDRAPQARHLWIPVITPIIAGLAACVFLSVSLGIAPGGSYEEDGDFRWGPVSISAKDRNFVSGGAAWNFAGYESRSEFPTYESLVRTMSELGEDVGCGRALWEYDRDELGSYGTPMAPMLLPYWTDGCIGSMEGLYFESSATVPFHFLMQSELSANPSRPMRGLNYRGLDIESGIRHMQLSGVRYYLAFSPDAVEQANQYPDQLELIARSEPWWIYLVADSELVEGLSFQPNVLAGGDLGGRDWTDPAMAWFNDPTRSQVTVTAGGPDDWHRINITGPSFLGRSIFADPLKSPLPAVSVTNIVEEGDIISFSVDQVAVPVLVKASYFPNWSVEGALGPYRATPNWMVVVPTENQVTLRYKATWAEYLGWLITFAGASAVALAIWSKRQKMVT
;
A
#
# COMPACT_ATOMS: atom_id res chain seq x y z
N MET A 1 41.96 63.31 -1.38
CA MET A 1 41.57 62.20 -0.48
C MET A 1 41.28 61.00 -1.35
N ALA A 2 42.08 59.94 -1.19
CA ALA A 2 42.25 58.85 -2.13
C ALA A 2 41.14 57.79 -2.06
N ALA A 3 40.79 57.25 -3.22
CA ALA A 3 39.90 56.11 -3.41
C ALA A 3 40.56 54.81 -2.97
N VAL A 4 39.86 54.01 -2.17
CA VAL A 4 40.23 52.61 -1.86
C VAL A 4 39.13 51.71 -2.45
N ASN A 5 39.40 51.20 -3.64
CA ASN A 5 38.67 50.08 -4.24
C ASN A 5 39.16 48.80 -3.55
N GLY A 6 38.36 48.26 -2.63
CA GLY A 6 38.61 46.95 -2.01
C GLY A 6 38.39 45.83 -3.04
N ALA A 7 39.47 45.12 -3.39
CA ALA A 7 39.41 43.92 -4.22
C ALA A 7 38.62 42.80 -3.53
N PRO A 8 37.78 42.03 -4.25
CA PRO A 8 37.09 40.89 -3.68
C PRO A 8 38.11 39.80 -3.31
N THR A 9 38.07 39.33 -2.07
CA THR A 9 38.99 38.28 -1.57
C THR A 9 38.85 36.99 -2.38
N ARG A 10 39.99 36.32 -2.64
CA ARG A 10 40.14 35.10 -3.48
C ARG A 10 39.14 33.97 -3.15
N ARG A 11 38.66 33.88 -1.90
CA ARG A 11 37.61 32.92 -1.48
C ARG A 11 36.23 33.21 -2.10
N SER A 12 35.86 34.47 -2.29
CA SER A 12 34.57 34.87 -2.89
C SER A 12 34.49 34.64 -4.41
N ALA A 13 35.65 34.60 -5.08
CA ALA A 13 35.76 34.28 -6.50
C ALA A 13 35.74 32.76 -6.73
N LEU A 14 36.34 31.98 -5.82
CA LEU A 14 36.32 30.52 -5.89
C LEU A 14 34.90 29.96 -5.69
N LEU A 15 34.18 30.45 -4.67
CA LEU A 15 32.77 30.11 -4.42
C LEU A 15 31.87 30.46 -5.62
N ARG A 16 32.04 31.64 -6.21
CA ARG A 16 31.33 32.03 -7.44
C ARG A 16 31.67 31.14 -8.64
N SER A 17 32.91 30.66 -8.76
CA SER A 17 33.32 29.77 -9.85
C SER A 17 32.83 28.33 -9.71
N VAL A 18 32.62 27.86 -8.47
CA VAL A 18 32.04 26.53 -8.20
C VAL A 18 30.52 26.58 -8.41
N LEU A 19 29.87 27.67 -7.98
CA LEU A 19 28.44 27.92 -8.19
C LEU A 19 28.10 28.09 -9.68
N SER A 20 28.97 28.75 -10.47
CA SER A 20 28.75 28.94 -11.91
C SER A 20 28.95 27.66 -12.74
N ARG A 21 29.73 26.69 -12.26
CA ARG A 21 29.90 25.38 -12.93
C ARG A 21 28.65 24.49 -12.81
N LEU A 22 27.75 24.78 -11.87
CA LEU A 22 26.48 24.06 -11.69
C LEU A 22 25.29 24.72 -12.39
N GLY A 23 25.44 25.96 -12.89
CA GLY A 23 24.38 26.67 -13.63
C GLY A 23 23.14 27.04 -12.79
N TYR A 24 23.28 27.12 -11.46
CA TYR A 24 22.21 27.50 -10.52
C TYR A 24 22.39 28.96 -10.08
N ASP A 25 21.33 29.77 -10.20
CA ASP A 25 21.29 31.12 -9.65
C ASP A 25 20.96 31.09 -8.14
N ALA A 26 21.07 32.23 -7.46
CA ALA A 26 20.82 32.33 -6.01
C ALA A 26 19.42 31.83 -5.61
N GLN A 27 18.41 32.08 -6.45
CA GLN A 27 17.04 31.59 -6.24
C GLN A 27 16.95 30.06 -6.32
N ASP A 28 17.71 29.44 -7.21
CA ASP A 28 17.71 27.99 -7.37
C ASP A 28 18.35 27.28 -6.17
N TRP A 29 19.43 27.86 -5.63
CA TRP A 29 20.07 27.37 -4.40
C TRP A 29 19.16 27.49 -3.20
N VAL A 30 18.47 28.63 -3.04
CA VAL A 30 17.50 28.82 -1.95
C VAL A 30 16.36 27.82 -2.08
N SER A 31 15.85 27.63 -3.30
CA SER A 31 14.79 26.66 -3.60
C SER A 31 15.20 25.23 -3.20
N LEU A 32 16.42 24.82 -3.55
CA LEU A 32 16.98 23.53 -3.13
C LEU A 32 17.18 23.44 -1.60
N LEU A 33 17.74 24.48 -0.97
CA LEU A 33 17.97 24.50 0.48
C LEU A 33 16.67 24.38 1.27
N VAL A 34 15.60 25.05 0.83
CA VAL A 34 14.26 24.92 1.44
C VAL A 34 13.73 23.51 1.28
N ALA A 35 13.90 22.89 0.10
CA ALA A 35 13.47 21.51 -0.12
C ALA A 35 14.26 20.50 0.73
N VAL A 36 15.58 20.67 0.86
CA VAL A 36 16.43 19.85 1.73
C VAL A 36 16.04 20.04 3.19
N MET A 37 15.87 21.29 3.64
CA MET A 37 15.42 21.60 5.01
C MET A 37 14.07 20.94 5.32
N ALA A 38 13.14 20.98 4.38
CA ALA A 38 11.83 20.34 4.53
C ALA A 38 11.96 18.81 4.68
N SER A 39 12.78 18.15 3.85
CA SER A 39 13.08 16.72 4.01
C SER A 39 13.80 16.40 5.33
N THR A 40 14.74 17.25 5.77
CA THR A 40 15.43 17.11 7.06
C THR A 40 14.46 17.26 8.23
N MET A 41 13.50 18.18 8.16
CA MET A 41 12.46 18.34 9.18
C MET A 41 11.59 17.07 9.29
N VAL A 42 11.23 16.46 8.15
CA VAL A 42 10.51 15.18 8.15
C VAL A 42 11.33 14.07 8.81
N LEU A 43 12.61 13.93 8.43
CA LEU A 43 13.51 12.93 9.04
C LEU A 43 13.66 13.17 10.55
N TRP A 44 13.79 14.43 10.98
CA TRP A 44 13.92 14.77 12.39
C TRP A 44 12.64 14.45 13.17
N GLY A 45 11.46 14.76 12.62
CA GLY A 45 10.18 14.42 13.23
C GLY A 45 9.90 12.92 13.34
N LEU A 46 10.62 12.08 12.58
CA LEU A 46 10.54 10.62 12.65
C LEU A 46 11.48 9.99 13.70
N GLY A 47 12.31 10.77 14.39
CA GLY A 47 13.24 10.23 15.39
C GLY A 47 14.44 9.52 14.73
N PRO A 48 15.45 10.26 14.23
CA PRO A 48 16.59 9.65 13.56
C PRO A 48 17.37 8.72 14.48
N SER A 49 17.42 8.99 15.79
CA SER A 49 18.02 8.08 16.78
C SER A 49 17.45 6.67 16.69
N GLU A 50 16.13 6.55 16.70
CA GLU A 50 15.40 5.29 16.71
C GLU A 50 15.50 4.56 15.35
N ILE A 51 15.59 5.31 14.25
CA ILE A 51 15.80 4.75 12.90
C ILE A 51 17.13 3.98 12.81
N PHE A 52 18.19 4.49 13.45
CA PHE A 52 19.54 3.90 13.38
C PHE A 52 19.84 2.88 14.49
N ILE A 53 18.91 2.62 15.42
CA ILE A 53 19.02 1.48 16.34
C ILE A 53 18.86 0.18 15.54
N ASP A 54 19.66 -0.84 15.82
CA ASP A 54 19.44 -2.17 15.24
C ASP A 54 18.38 -2.91 16.06
N SER A 55 17.12 -2.69 15.69
CA SER A 55 15.94 -3.28 16.32
C SER A 55 14.92 -3.66 15.26
N THR A 56 14.12 -4.68 15.58
CA THR A 56 13.06 -5.16 14.71
C THR A 56 11.87 -4.21 14.82
N PRO A 57 11.50 -3.46 13.77
CA PRO A 57 10.42 -2.49 13.87
C PRO A 57 9.10 -3.16 14.25
N THR A 58 8.27 -2.44 15.01
CA THR A 58 6.95 -2.89 15.48
C THR A 58 5.85 -1.89 15.07
N GLY A 59 4.65 -2.03 15.63
CA GLY A 59 3.52 -1.12 15.48
C GLY A 59 2.68 -1.36 14.23
N GLY A 60 1.35 -1.43 14.39
CA GLY A 60 0.42 -1.72 13.30
C GLY A 60 0.86 -2.91 12.44
N ASP A 61 0.68 -2.81 11.13
CA ASP A 61 1.13 -3.83 10.17
C ASP A 61 2.65 -3.80 9.95
N MET A 62 3.32 -2.69 10.28
CA MET A 62 4.77 -2.53 10.11
C MET A 62 5.56 -3.64 10.81
N GLY A 63 5.09 -4.10 11.97
CA GLY A 63 5.75 -5.16 12.72
C GLY A 63 5.90 -6.46 11.94
N ALA A 64 4.88 -6.87 11.19
CA ALA A 64 4.92 -8.12 10.42
C ALA A 64 5.56 -7.97 9.03
N HIS A 65 5.78 -6.74 8.55
CA HIS A 65 6.40 -6.50 7.24
C HIS A 65 7.86 -6.97 7.16
N VAL A 66 8.56 -7.16 8.30
CA VAL A 66 9.95 -7.65 8.34
C VAL A 66 10.10 -9.06 7.75
N TRP A 67 9.04 -9.85 7.71
CA TRP A 67 9.06 -11.17 7.07
C TRP A 67 9.30 -11.07 5.55
N GLY A 68 8.68 -10.10 4.88
CA GLY A 68 8.66 -10.01 3.40
C GLY A 68 10.04 -9.85 2.75
N PRO A 69 10.85 -8.84 3.13
CA PRO A 69 12.19 -8.70 2.60
C PRO A 69 13.14 -9.83 3.03
N ALA A 70 12.96 -10.42 4.21
CA ALA A 70 13.73 -11.57 4.66
C ALA A 70 13.46 -12.79 3.76
N PHE A 71 12.19 -13.16 3.57
CA PHE A 71 11.80 -14.23 2.65
C PHE A 71 12.30 -13.97 1.21
N LEU A 72 12.26 -12.71 0.75
CA LEU A 72 12.82 -12.34 -0.55
C LEU A 72 14.34 -12.59 -0.61
N ARG A 73 15.08 -12.23 0.44
CA ARG A 73 16.54 -12.36 0.54
C ARG A 73 16.97 -13.83 0.63
N ASP A 74 16.28 -14.60 1.46
CA ASP A 74 16.75 -15.91 1.92
C ASP A 74 16.21 -17.05 1.04
N GLU A 75 15.01 -16.90 0.47
CA GLU A 75 14.34 -17.97 -0.29
C GLU A 75 14.24 -17.66 -1.80
N LEU A 76 13.80 -16.45 -2.16
CA LEU A 76 13.47 -16.14 -3.56
C LEU A 76 14.69 -15.72 -4.40
N LEU A 77 15.50 -14.78 -3.92
CA LEU A 77 16.64 -14.25 -4.67
C LEU A 77 17.73 -15.30 -4.96
N PRO A 78 18.08 -16.23 -4.05
CA PRO A 78 19.02 -17.31 -4.34
C PRO A 78 18.56 -18.21 -5.50
N SER A 79 17.24 -18.33 -5.67
CA SER A 79 16.60 -19.08 -6.76
C SER A 79 16.33 -18.23 -8.01
N PHE A 80 16.87 -17.01 -8.09
CA PHE A 80 16.65 -16.03 -9.15
C PHE A 80 15.16 -15.69 -9.37
N GLN A 81 14.36 -15.74 -8.30
CA GLN A 81 12.94 -15.40 -8.31
C GLN A 81 12.67 -14.05 -7.63
N LEU A 82 11.56 -13.43 -8.01
CA LEU A 82 11.02 -12.20 -7.37
C LEU A 82 9.62 -12.41 -6.79
N ARG A 83 9.15 -13.67 -6.80
CA ARG A 83 7.87 -14.16 -6.31
C ARG A 83 7.97 -15.67 -6.16
N GLY A 84 7.16 -16.25 -5.29
CA GLY A 84 7.14 -17.70 -5.09
C GLY A 84 6.01 -18.11 -4.17
N TRP A 85 6.15 -19.29 -3.59
CA TRP A 85 5.23 -19.81 -2.60
C TRP A 85 5.88 -19.78 -1.22
N SER A 86 5.13 -19.39 -0.20
CA SER A 86 5.52 -19.59 1.20
C SER A 86 4.39 -20.33 1.92
N PRO A 87 4.70 -21.36 2.72
CA PRO A 87 3.74 -22.02 3.61
C PRO A 87 3.50 -21.25 4.92
N ASP A 88 4.28 -20.19 5.19
CA ASP A 88 4.39 -19.55 6.51
C ASP A 88 3.08 -18.98 7.05
N TRP A 89 2.21 -18.46 6.18
CA TRP A 89 0.92 -17.86 6.57
C TRP A 89 -0.28 -18.51 5.87
N TYR A 90 -1.40 -18.63 6.58
CA TYR A 90 -2.71 -19.02 6.04
C TYR A 90 -2.72 -20.38 5.31
N ALA A 91 -1.96 -21.37 5.78
CA ALA A 91 -1.72 -22.63 5.07
C ALA A 91 -1.08 -22.44 3.68
N GLY A 92 -0.37 -21.32 3.51
CA GLY A 92 0.40 -20.93 2.35
C GLY A 92 -0.24 -19.85 1.47
N PHE A 93 0.60 -19.12 0.75
CA PHE A 93 0.19 -18.04 -0.15
C PHE A 93 1.25 -17.72 -1.23
N PRO A 94 0.85 -17.13 -2.37
CA PRO A 94 1.74 -16.65 -3.41
C PRO A 94 2.47 -15.36 -2.98
N ALA A 95 3.63 -15.50 -2.34
CA ALA A 95 4.46 -14.40 -1.87
C ALA A 95 4.89 -13.45 -3.02
N MET A 96 4.81 -12.14 -2.77
CA MET A 96 5.12 -11.05 -3.72
C MET A 96 4.28 -11.00 -4.99
N HIS A 97 3.21 -11.79 -5.09
CA HIS A 97 2.33 -11.79 -6.26
C HIS A 97 1.35 -10.61 -6.26
N PHE A 98 0.83 -10.27 -5.08
CA PHE A 98 -0.15 -9.20 -4.90
C PHE A 98 0.36 -8.01 -4.06
N TYR A 99 1.54 -8.15 -3.46
CA TYR A 99 2.22 -7.13 -2.68
C TYR A 99 3.43 -6.58 -3.42
N MET A 100 3.93 -5.44 -2.94
CA MET A 100 5.03 -4.70 -3.55
C MET A 100 6.34 -5.49 -3.59
N VAL A 101 7.06 -5.40 -4.70
CA VAL A 101 8.37 -6.08 -4.86
C VAL A 101 9.54 -5.10 -4.73
N LEU A 102 9.40 -3.90 -5.29
CA LEU A 102 10.53 -2.97 -5.40
C LEU A 102 10.97 -2.35 -4.05
N PRO A 103 10.06 -1.90 -3.16
CA PRO A 103 10.44 -1.45 -1.82
C PRO A 103 11.19 -2.52 -1.02
N TYR A 104 10.77 -3.78 -1.10
CA TYR A 104 11.46 -4.88 -0.43
C TYR A 104 12.83 -5.17 -1.02
N LEU A 105 12.98 -5.12 -2.35
CA LEU A 105 14.29 -5.19 -2.99
C LEU A 105 15.22 -4.06 -2.51
N PHE A 106 14.70 -2.85 -2.31
CA PHE A 106 15.52 -1.77 -1.75
C PHE A 106 15.94 -2.05 -0.31
N ILE A 107 15.09 -2.66 0.52
CA ILE A 107 15.47 -3.08 1.88
C ILE A 107 16.63 -4.08 1.80
N VAL A 108 16.49 -5.14 1.00
CA VAL A 108 17.54 -6.16 0.82
C VAL A 108 18.84 -5.55 0.28
N ILE A 109 18.77 -4.58 -0.64
CA ILE A 109 19.96 -3.90 -1.17
C ILE A 109 20.66 -3.05 -0.08
N VAL A 110 19.90 -2.37 0.77
CA VAL A 110 20.46 -1.56 1.86
C VAL A 110 21.02 -2.44 2.98
N ASP A 111 20.40 -3.60 3.23
CA ASP A 111 20.85 -4.64 4.18
C ASP A 111 22.26 -5.16 3.85
N LEU A 112 22.71 -5.04 2.60
CA LEU A 112 24.10 -5.36 2.23
C LEU A 112 25.15 -4.44 2.89
N PHE A 113 24.73 -3.29 3.41
CA PHE A 113 25.62 -2.25 3.94
C PHE A 113 25.29 -1.83 5.38
N LEU A 114 24.10 -2.14 5.88
CA LEU A 114 23.59 -1.75 7.19
C LEU A 114 22.82 -2.92 7.81
N PRO A 115 22.71 -3.01 9.15
CA PRO A 115 21.90 -4.03 9.79
C PRO A 115 20.45 -4.05 9.31
N TYR A 116 19.83 -5.23 9.26
CA TYR A 116 18.51 -5.45 8.67
C TYR A 116 17.43 -4.52 9.22
N GLY A 117 17.37 -4.34 10.55
CA GLY A 117 16.41 -3.45 11.19
C GLY A 117 16.58 -1.99 10.75
N VAL A 118 17.83 -1.53 10.64
CA VAL A 118 18.15 -0.17 10.15
C VAL A 118 17.82 -0.03 8.66
N ALA A 119 18.18 -1.02 7.85
CA ALA A 119 17.89 -1.04 6.41
C ALA A 119 16.38 -0.97 6.14
N PHE A 120 15.61 -1.76 6.87
CA PHE A 120 14.14 -1.75 6.82
C PHE A 120 13.60 -0.35 7.13
N LYS A 121 13.98 0.20 8.29
CA LYS A 121 13.48 1.50 8.77
C LYS A 121 13.81 2.63 7.81
N LEU A 122 15.05 2.69 7.30
CA LEU A 122 15.48 3.72 6.35
C LEU A 122 14.68 3.70 5.04
N VAL A 123 14.44 2.52 4.48
CA VAL A 123 13.65 2.39 3.24
C VAL A 123 12.18 2.69 3.52
N ALA A 124 11.62 2.20 4.64
CA ALA A 124 10.24 2.46 5.00
C ALA A 124 9.94 3.98 5.11
N VAL A 125 10.83 4.76 5.72
CA VAL A 125 10.63 6.21 5.81
C VAL A 125 11.00 6.99 4.54
N SER A 126 11.71 6.37 3.59
CA SER A 126 12.26 7.07 2.43
C SER A 126 11.21 7.81 1.60
N GLY A 127 10.01 7.25 1.46
CA GLY A 127 8.91 7.86 0.71
C GLY A 127 8.48 9.20 1.29
N VAL A 128 8.21 9.26 2.60
CA VAL A 128 7.81 10.50 3.28
C VAL A 128 8.95 11.49 3.41
N VAL A 129 10.18 11.02 3.69
CA VAL A 129 11.38 11.86 3.79
C VAL A 129 11.73 12.51 2.45
N LEU A 130 11.59 11.78 1.34
CA LEU A 130 11.90 12.29 -0.01
C LEU A 130 10.72 13.04 -0.66
N MET A 131 9.51 13.01 -0.09
CA MET A 131 8.33 13.68 -0.64
C MET A 131 8.55 15.18 -0.91
N PRO A 132 9.15 15.98 0.00
CA PRO A 132 9.43 17.39 -0.25
C PRO A 132 10.38 17.61 -1.44
N LEU A 133 11.46 16.83 -1.51
CA LEU A 133 12.41 16.87 -2.63
C LEU A 133 11.76 16.43 -3.95
N ALA A 134 10.88 15.41 -3.92
CA ALA A 134 10.14 14.95 -5.08
C ALA A 134 9.16 16.03 -5.61
N ALA A 135 8.46 16.73 -4.72
CA ALA A 135 7.58 17.84 -5.07
C ALA A 135 8.35 19.04 -5.65
N TRP A 136 9.50 19.38 -5.06
CA TRP A 136 10.43 20.37 -5.61
C TRP A 136 10.91 19.96 -7.01
N LEU A 137 11.36 18.71 -7.14
CA LEU A 137 11.89 18.19 -8.41
C LEU A 137 10.80 18.15 -9.49
N MET A 138 9.56 17.84 -9.14
CA MET A 138 8.40 17.95 -10.05
C MET A 138 8.28 19.38 -10.60
N GLY A 139 8.36 20.40 -9.74
CA GLY A 139 8.29 21.80 -10.14
C GLY A 139 9.47 22.23 -11.02
N ARG A 140 10.71 21.83 -10.66
CA ARG A 140 11.94 22.10 -11.42
C ARG A 140 11.94 21.42 -12.77
N LEU A 141 11.63 20.12 -12.81
CA LEU A 141 11.47 19.37 -14.05
C LEU A 141 10.32 19.93 -14.87
N SER A 142 9.26 20.47 -14.28
CA SER A 142 8.20 21.16 -15.03
C SER A 142 8.53 22.59 -15.44
N ARG A 143 9.72 23.11 -15.08
CA ARG A 143 10.19 24.46 -15.41
C ARG A 143 9.26 25.57 -14.90
N TRP A 144 8.57 25.30 -13.79
CA TRP A 144 7.68 26.27 -13.17
C TRP A 144 8.48 27.41 -12.52
N ARG A 145 7.88 28.60 -12.49
CA ARG A 145 8.56 29.82 -12.05
C ARG A 145 8.80 29.77 -10.54
N GLU A 146 10.01 30.13 -10.11
CA GLU A 146 10.31 30.36 -8.70
C GLU A 146 9.39 31.46 -8.10
N PRO A 147 9.05 31.38 -6.80
CA PRO A 147 9.46 30.37 -5.81
C PRO A 147 8.59 29.10 -5.75
N LEU A 148 7.77 28.80 -6.77
CA LEU A 148 6.79 27.71 -6.69
C LEU A 148 7.41 26.32 -6.37
N PRO A 149 8.52 25.88 -6.99
CA PRO A 149 9.15 24.61 -6.64
C PRO A 149 9.50 24.47 -5.15
N ALA A 150 10.03 25.53 -4.52
CA ALA A 150 10.32 25.55 -3.10
C ALA A 150 9.04 25.49 -2.23
N LEU A 151 8.00 26.23 -2.63
CA LEU A 151 6.71 26.21 -1.93
C LEU A 151 6.01 24.85 -2.03
N LEU A 152 6.20 24.11 -3.13
CA LEU A 152 5.70 22.74 -3.25
C LEU A 152 6.40 21.77 -2.29
N ALA A 153 7.69 21.96 -2.01
CA ALA A 153 8.39 21.18 -0.98
C ALA A 153 7.82 21.45 0.41
N VAL A 154 7.58 22.72 0.75
CA VAL A 154 6.95 23.11 2.03
C VAL A 154 5.54 22.51 2.16
N ALA A 155 4.75 22.56 1.08
CA ALA A 155 3.42 21.95 1.04
C ALA A 155 3.47 20.42 1.20
N ALA A 156 4.40 19.75 0.54
CA ALA A 156 4.59 18.30 0.68
C ALA A 156 5.05 17.92 2.10
N MET A 157 5.89 18.73 2.74
CA MET A 157 6.26 18.55 4.15
C MET A 157 5.03 18.63 5.06
N LEU A 158 4.19 19.66 4.91
CA LEU A 158 2.95 19.77 5.69
C LEU A 158 1.99 18.60 5.43
N PHE A 159 1.88 18.16 4.17
CA PHE A 159 1.08 16.98 3.80
C PHE A 159 1.55 15.70 4.49
N VAL A 160 2.86 15.42 4.54
CA VAL A 160 3.33 14.17 5.16
C VAL A 160 3.13 14.16 6.68
N PHE A 161 3.06 15.33 7.33
CA PHE A 161 2.70 15.47 8.75
C PHE A 161 1.19 15.54 9.00
N ASP A 162 0.36 15.54 7.96
CA ASP A 162 -1.09 15.51 8.11
C ASP A 162 -1.51 14.20 8.79
N PHE A 163 -2.25 14.28 9.89
CA PHE A 163 -2.66 13.14 10.71
C PHE A 163 -4.18 12.94 10.73
N ASN A 164 -4.91 13.61 9.82
CA ASN A 164 -6.36 13.44 9.66
C ASN A 164 -6.77 12.04 9.16
N PHE A 165 -5.81 11.26 8.68
CA PHE A 165 -5.98 9.87 8.27
C PHE A 165 -4.74 9.06 8.62
N THR A 166 -4.94 7.80 8.99
CA THR A 166 -3.87 6.96 9.58
C THR A 166 -3.54 5.71 8.79
N ILE A 167 -4.37 5.33 7.80
CA ILE A 167 -4.19 4.08 7.01
C ILE A 167 -4.51 4.27 5.51
N TYR A 168 -4.64 5.51 5.03
CA TYR A 168 -5.04 5.76 3.63
C TYR A 168 -3.84 5.80 2.67
N GLY A 169 -2.64 6.12 3.17
CA GLY A 169 -1.38 6.15 2.42
C GLY A 169 -0.78 7.56 2.24
N GLY A 170 0.54 7.65 2.11
CA GLY A 170 1.26 8.85 1.64
C GLY A 170 1.74 9.82 2.73
N ASN A 171 1.18 9.77 3.94
CA ASN A 171 1.65 10.53 5.11
C ASN A 171 2.43 9.66 6.10
N ILE A 172 2.99 10.27 7.15
CA ILE A 172 3.75 9.55 8.17
C ILE A 172 2.87 8.55 8.92
N ALA A 173 1.67 8.95 9.34
CA ALA A 173 0.77 8.07 10.10
C ALA A 173 0.47 6.76 9.33
N SER A 174 0.13 6.86 8.03
CA SER A 174 -0.09 5.68 7.18
C SER A 174 1.19 4.89 6.94
N THR A 175 2.33 5.58 6.77
CA THR A 175 3.64 4.92 6.59
C THR A 175 3.96 4.05 7.81
N LEU A 176 3.76 4.58 9.02
CA LEU A 176 3.94 3.85 10.28
C LEU A 176 2.92 2.72 10.47
N ALA A 177 1.72 2.85 9.89
CA ALA A 177 0.76 1.77 9.89
C ALA A 177 1.12 0.60 8.96
N GLY A 178 2.10 0.75 8.06
CA GLY A 178 2.51 -0.27 7.07
C GLY A 178 2.52 0.21 5.62
N GLU A 179 1.97 1.39 5.32
CA GLU A 179 1.76 1.90 3.95
C GLU A 179 2.99 2.61 3.35
N PHE A 180 4.20 2.18 3.71
CA PHE A 180 5.43 2.82 3.23
C PHE A 180 5.64 2.67 1.72
N ALA A 181 5.22 1.53 1.14
CA ALA A 181 5.29 1.30 -0.30
C ALA A 181 4.44 2.31 -1.09
N PHE A 182 3.27 2.68 -0.55
CA PHE A 182 2.45 3.76 -1.08
C PHE A 182 3.19 5.09 -1.04
N SER A 183 3.81 5.44 0.09
CA SER A 183 4.55 6.70 0.24
C SER A 183 5.72 6.81 -0.75
N ILE A 184 6.48 5.72 -0.95
CA ILE A 184 7.57 5.65 -1.94
C ILE A 184 7.01 5.81 -3.37
N GLY A 185 5.94 5.09 -3.71
CA GLY A 185 5.27 5.19 -5.01
C GLY A 185 4.72 6.59 -5.29
N LEU A 186 4.15 7.25 -4.29
CA LEU A 186 3.63 8.61 -4.40
C LEU A 186 4.77 9.62 -4.63
N ALA A 187 5.89 9.53 -3.89
CA ALA A 187 7.06 10.38 -4.14
C ALA A 187 7.63 10.17 -5.56
N ALA A 188 7.77 8.91 -6.00
CA ALA A 188 8.20 8.59 -7.36
C ALA A 188 7.22 9.15 -8.43
N SER A 189 5.92 9.16 -8.14
CA SER A 189 4.90 9.71 -9.05
C SER A 189 5.08 11.21 -9.29
N LEU A 190 5.50 11.99 -8.28
CA LEU A 190 5.76 13.42 -8.46
C LEU A 190 6.94 13.66 -9.40
N VAL A 191 8.02 12.88 -9.24
CA VAL A 191 9.18 12.93 -10.14
C VAL A 191 8.78 12.55 -11.57
N TYR A 192 7.99 11.49 -11.71
CA TYR A 192 7.39 11.07 -12.99
C TYR A 192 6.58 12.21 -13.63
N LEU A 193 5.72 12.89 -12.86
CA LEU A 193 4.90 14.01 -13.33
C LEU A 193 5.73 15.22 -13.78
N GLY A 194 6.94 15.38 -13.23
CA GLY A 194 7.92 16.33 -13.74
C GLY A 194 8.45 15.95 -15.13
N PHE A 195 8.75 14.67 -15.35
CA PHE A 195 9.20 14.18 -16.66
C PHE A 195 8.09 14.20 -17.71
N THR A 196 6.84 13.86 -17.36
CA THR A 196 5.71 13.91 -18.29
C THR A 196 5.46 15.33 -18.80
N SER A 197 5.63 16.35 -17.95
CA SER A 197 5.56 17.75 -18.37
C SER A 197 6.57 18.05 -19.49
N ARG A 198 7.79 17.50 -19.41
CA ARG A 198 8.80 17.63 -20.47
C ARG A 198 8.51 16.86 -21.74
N VAL A 199 7.94 15.68 -21.61
CA VAL A 199 7.46 14.90 -22.76
C VAL A 199 6.37 15.68 -23.50
N LEU A 200 5.46 16.33 -22.76
CA LEU A 200 4.33 17.09 -23.30
C LEU A 200 4.79 18.37 -24.00
N GLU A 201 5.66 19.15 -23.37
CA GLU A 201 6.14 20.44 -23.90
C GLU A 201 7.18 20.28 -25.01
N GLU A 202 8.21 19.46 -24.78
CA GLU A 202 9.41 19.42 -25.62
C GLU A 202 9.56 18.07 -26.35
N GLY A 203 8.85 17.02 -25.92
CA GLY A 203 9.05 15.67 -26.44
C GLY A 203 10.34 15.00 -25.96
N THR A 204 10.98 15.55 -24.93
CA THR A 204 12.23 15.05 -24.33
C THR A 204 11.92 14.07 -23.18
N HIS A 205 12.94 13.48 -22.53
CA HIS A 205 12.81 12.68 -21.30
C HIS A 205 11.95 11.39 -21.31
N LYS A 206 11.38 10.98 -22.44
CA LYS A 206 10.49 9.78 -22.57
C LYS A 206 10.99 8.53 -21.84
N GLY A 207 12.25 8.15 -22.00
CA GLY A 207 12.82 6.96 -21.35
C GLY A 207 12.87 7.09 -19.82
N ARG A 208 13.23 8.26 -19.30
CA ARG A 208 13.23 8.53 -17.85
C ARG A 208 11.81 8.54 -17.29
N ALA A 209 10.86 9.10 -18.02
CA ALA A 209 9.45 9.05 -17.66
C ALA A 209 8.92 7.60 -17.60
N ALA A 210 9.28 6.76 -18.58
CA ALA A 210 8.85 5.37 -18.61
C ALA A 210 9.44 4.55 -17.45
N ILE A 211 10.73 4.75 -17.13
CA ILE A 211 11.37 4.11 -15.96
C ILE A 211 10.72 4.59 -14.67
N ALA A 212 10.49 5.90 -14.51
CA ALA A 212 9.83 6.43 -13.32
C ALA A 212 8.41 5.88 -13.15
N LEU A 213 7.64 5.73 -14.23
CA LEU A 213 6.31 5.10 -14.19
C LEU A 213 6.39 3.62 -13.80
N ALA A 214 7.40 2.88 -14.29
CA ALA A 214 7.62 1.49 -13.91
C ALA A 214 7.96 1.37 -12.41
N VAL A 215 8.78 2.29 -11.87
CA VAL A 215 9.06 2.37 -10.42
C VAL A 215 7.76 2.58 -9.64
N VAL A 216 6.91 3.53 -10.06
CA VAL A 216 5.60 3.75 -9.42
C VAL A 216 4.75 2.48 -9.43
N ALA A 217 4.69 1.78 -10.58
CA ALA A 217 3.94 0.53 -10.73
C ALA A 217 4.43 -0.58 -9.79
N LEU A 218 5.75 -0.73 -9.65
CA LEU A 218 6.39 -1.75 -8.82
C LEU A 218 6.41 -1.40 -7.32
N CYS A 219 6.14 -0.14 -6.97
CA CYS A 219 5.94 0.31 -5.60
C CYS A 219 4.50 0.07 -5.14
N HIS A 220 3.49 0.60 -5.85
CA HIS A 220 2.10 0.47 -5.38
C HIS A 220 1.04 0.73 -6.48
N PRO A 221 0.07 -0.19 -6.72
CA PRO A 221 -0.97 -0.04 -7.75
C PRO A 221 -1.83 1.22 -7.65
N ILE A 222 -2.18 1.65 -6.43
CA ILE A 222 -3.00 2.87 -6.23
C ILE A 222 -2.23 4.14 -6.63
N THR A 223 -0.92 4.18 -6.39
CA THR A 223 -0.09 5.31 -6.83
C THR A 223 0.14 5.30 -8.35
N LEU A 224 0.13 4.12 -8.98
CA LEU A 224 0.10 3.98 -10.44
C LEU A 224 -1.20 4.53 -11.03
N LEU A 225 -2.36 4.21 -10.42
CA LEU A 225 -3.65 4.78 -10.80
C LEU A 225 -3.60 6.32 -10.75
N PHE A 226 -3.06 6.88 -9.67
CA PHE A 226 -2.84 8.32 -9.54
C PHE A 226 -1.92 8.88 -10.63
N ALA A 227 -0.75 8.26 -10.87
CA ALA A 227 0.20 8.72 -11.88
C ALA A 227 -0.40 8.75 -13.29
N VAL A 228 -1.16 7.72 -13.67
CA VAL A 228 -1.86 7.65 -14.96
C VAL A 228 -2.96 8.71 -15.05
N ALA A 229 -3.81 8.84 -14.03
CA ALA A 229 -4.86 9.85 -14.00
C ALA A 229 -4.28 11.28 -14.07
N ALA A 230 -3.23 11.54 -13.30
CA ALA A 230 -2.52 12.81 -13.30
C ALA A 230 -1.86 13.13 -14.65
N THR A 231 -1.39 12.11 -15.38
CA THR A 231 -0.89 12.29 -16.76
C THR A 231 -1.99 12.76 -17.70
N VAL A 232 -3.18 12.13 -17.64
CA VAL A 232 -4.35 12.56 -18.44
C VAL A 232 -4.73 14.00 -18.10
N ILE A 233 -4.77 14.32 -16.81
CA ILE A 233 -5.07 15.68 -16.33
C ILE A 233 -4.03 16.70 -16.84
N GLN A 234 -2.74 16.39 -16.85
CA GLN A 234 -1.72 17.29 -17.40
C GLN A 234 -1.91 17.58 -18.90
N VAL A 235 -2.37 16.61 -19.69
CA VAL A 235 -2.68 16.82 -21.12
C VAL A 235 -3.93 17.70 -21.28
N VAL A 236 -4.97 17.38 -20.51
CA VAL A 236 -6.21 18.18 -20.45
C VAL A 236 -5.90 19.63 -20.06
N THR A 237 -5.10 19.84 -19.03
CA THR A 237 -4.77 21.19 -18.53
C THR A 237 -3.85 21.94 -19.48
N CYS A 238 -2.99 21.26 -20.23
CA CYS A 238 -2.23 21.87 -21.32
C CYS A 238 -3.15 22.39 -22.43
N SER A 239 -4.18 21.60 -22.78
CA SER A 239 -5.20 21.98 -23.76
C SER A 239 -5.99 23.21 -23.29
N ILE A 240 -6.45 23.19 -22.03
CA ILE A 240 -7.18 24.30 -21.40
C ILE A 240 -6.30 25.56 -21.33
N HIS A 241 -5.04 25.44 -20.92
CA HIS A 241 -4.11 26.56 -20.82
C HIS A 241 -3.89 27.27 -22.17
N ARG A 242 -3.88 26.53 -23.28
CA ARG A 242 -3.72 27.09 -24.64
C ARG A 242 -5.04 27.56 -25.26
N LEU A 243 -6.18 27.27 -24.64
CA LEU A 243 -7.51 27.60 -25.18
C LEU A 243 -7.71 29.12 -25.42
N PRO A 244 -7.30 30.04 -24.51
CA PRO A 244 -7.41 31.47 -24.74
C PRO A 244 -6.56 31.96 -25.91
N GLN A 245 -5.42 31.32 -26.17
CA GLN A 245 -4.52 31.65 -27.28
C GLN A 245 -5.11 31.21 -28.63
N ARG A 246 -5.88 30.11 -28.64
CA ARG A 246 -6.56 29.59 -29.84
C ARG A 246 -7.87 30.32 -30.14
N THR A 247 -8.48 30.97 -29.14
CA THR A 247 -9.78 31.62 -29.26
C THR A 247 -9.71 33.05 -28.70
N SER A 248 -10.35 33.29 -27.56
CA SER A 248 -10.37 34.53 -26.79
C SER A 248 -10.57 34.14 -25.33
N SER A 249 -10.00 34.90 -24.39
CA SER A 249 -10.17 34.64 -22.95
C SER A 249 -11.65 34.59 -22.54
N LYS A 250 -12.49 35.48 -23.09
CA LYS A 250 -13.94 35.48 -22.79
C LYS A 250 -14.61 34.19 -23.26
N THR A 251 -14.38 33.80 -24.51
CA THR A 251 -14.95 32.60 -25.11
C THR A 251 -14.47 31.34 -24.40
N ALA A 252 -13.18 31.27 -24.07
CA ALA A 252 -12.59 30.14 -23.37
C ALA A 252 -13.20 29.96 -21.97
N THR A 253 -13.40 31.06 -21.24
CA THR A 253 -14.08 31.03 -19.93
C THR A 253 -15.54 30.58 -20.06
N THR A 254 -16.29 31.11 -21.02
CA THR A 254 -17.69 30.68 -21.25
C THR A 254 -17.77 29.19 -21.59
N LEU A 255 -16.87 28.68 -22.43
CA LEU A 255 -16.81 27.27 -22.78
C LEU A 255 -16.55 26.40 -21.55
N LEU A 256 -15.56 26.76 -20.72
CA LEU A 256 -15.24 26.02 -19.50
C LEU A 256 -16.41 26.02 -18.51
N LEU A 257 -17.08 27.16 -18.33
CA LEU A 257 -18.25 27.25 -17.46
C LEU A 257 -19.41 26.38 -17.97
N MET A 258 -19.68 26.37 -19.28
CA MET A 258 -20.70 25.47 -19.85
C MET A 258 -20.34 24.00 -19.67
N VAL A 259 -19.08 23.64 -19.96
CA VAL A 259 -18.56 22.27 -19.80
C VAL A 259 -18.61 21.81 -18.35
N ALA A 260 -18.38 22.70 -17.38
CA ALA A 260 -18.48 22.38 -15.95
C ALA A 260 -19.94 22.32 -15.46
N ALA A 261 -20.80 23.24 -15.91
CA ALA A 261 -22.18 23.34 -15.46
C ALA A 261 -23.11 22.26 -16.06
N LEU A 262 -22.86 21.85 -17.31
CA LEU A 262 -23.73 20.92 -18.02
C LEU A 262 -23.82 19.53 -17.34
N PRO A 263 -22.72 18.84 -16.98
CA PRO A 263 -22.78 17.57 -16.26
C PRO A 263 -23.46 17.70 -14.90
N VAL A 264 -23.17 18.79 -14.17
CA VAL A 264 -23.77 19.07 -12.85
C VAL A 264 -25.27 19.28 -12.98
N GLY A 265 -25.72 20.10 -13.94
CA GLY A 265 -27.13 20.34 -14.21
C GLY A 265 -27.88 19.05 -14.58
N ILE A 266 -27.29 18.21 -15.44
CA ILE A 266 -27.87 16.91 -15.80
C ILE A 266 -27.97 16.00 -14.59
N TYR A 267 -26.94 15.94 -13.74
CA TYR A 267 -26.99 15.16 -12.52
C TYR A 267 -28.09 15.67 -11.57
N CYS A 268 -28.17 16.98 -11.33
CA CYS A 268 -29.20 17.57 -10.47
C CYS A 268 -30.63 17.33 -10.99
N LEU A 269 -30.82 17.24 -12.32
CA LEU A 269 -32.13 17.02 -12.93
C LEU A 269 -32.53 15.53 -12.98
N THR A 270 -31.56 14.64 -13.18
CA THR A 270 -31.84 13.21 -13.48
C THR A 270 -31.48 12.27 -12.33
N SER A 271 -30.65 12.72 -11.38
CA SER A 271 -29.99 11.90 -10.36
C SER A 271 -29.24 10.68 -10.92
N ARG A 272 -28.91 10.68 -12.23
CA ARG A 272 -28.19 9.60 -12.90
C ARG A 272 -26.78 10.05 -13.26
N LEU A 273 -25.79 9.25 -12.87
CA LEU A 273 -24.37 9.55 -13.08
C LEU A 273 -23.87 9.22 -14.49
N PHE A 274 -24.51 8.30 -15.20
CA PHE A 274 -24.02 7.81 -16.50
C PHE A 274 -23.84 8.92 -17.54
N LEU A 275 -24.87 9.74 -17.77
CA LEU A 275 -24.83 10.78 -18.80
C LEU A 275 -23.84 11.92 -18.46
N PRO A 276 -23.80 12.45 -17.21
CA PRO A 276 -22.74 13.38 -16.78
C PRO A 276 -21.33 12.83 -17.00
N LEU A 277 -21.08 11.56 -16.62
CA LEU A 277 -19.77 10.93 -16.78
C LEU A 277 -19.40 10.75 -18.26
N LEU A 278 -20.36 10.39 -19.11
CA LEU A 278 -20.17 10.28 -20.55
C LEU A 278 -19.78 11.64 -21.17
N ILE A 279 -20.44 12.73 -20.78
CA ILE A 279 -20.11 14.09 -21.24
C ILE A 279 -18.69 14.47 -20.82
N CYS A 280 -18.33 14.24 -19.55
CA CYS A 280 -16.97 14.47 -19.06
C CYS A 280 -15.93 13.64 -19.84
N ALA A 281 -16.24 12.38 -20.17
CA ALA A 281 -15.37 11.52 -20.97
C ALA A 281 -15.19 12.05 -22.40
N ILE A 282 -16.27 12.45 -23.07
CA ILE A 282 -16.22 13.03 -24.43
C ILE A 282 -15.38 14.32 -24.43
N VAL A 283 -15.63 15.23 -23.48
CA VAL A 283 -14.84 16.47 -23.35
C VAL A 283 -13.36 16.15 -23.11
N THR A 284 -13.07 15.18 -22.24
CA THR A 284 -11.69 14.74 -21.99
C THR A 284 -11.03 14.25 -23.28
N VAL A 285 -11.71 13.41 -24.07
CA VAL A 285 -11.20 12.94 -25.37
C VAL A 285 -10.96 14.09 -26.34
N VAL A 286 -11.87 15.06 -26.43
CA VAL A 286 -11.71 16.25 -27.30
C VAL A 286 -10.46 17.04 -26.89
N LEU A 287 -10.22 17.23 -25.59
CA LEU A 287 -9.03 17.92 -25.09
C LEU A 287 -7.76 17.09 -25.35
N LEU A 288 -7.79 15.77 -25.17
CA LEU A 288 -6.66 14.90 -25.54
C LEU A 288 -6.31 14.99 -27.03
N LEU A 289 -7.32 15.02 -27.90
CA LEU A 289 -7.15 15.19 -29.35
C LEU A 289 -6.60 16.58 -29.70
N ALA A 290 -6.98 17.62 -28.95
CA ALA A 290 -6.44 18.97 -29.11
C ALA A 290 -4.93 19.06 -28.82
N GLU A 291 -4.38 18.07 -28.11
CA GLU A 291 -2.96 17.89 -27.80
C GLU A 291 -2.42 16.53 -28.31
N PHE A 292 -2.94 16.05 -29.45
CA PHE A 292 -2.71 14.70 -29.99
C PHE A 292 -1.23 14.26 -29.99
N LYS A 293 -0.31 15.10 -30.49
CA LYS A 293 1.13 14.77 -30.54
C LYS A 293 1.71 14.52 -29.14
N GLY A 294 1.28 15.31 -28.15
CA GLY A 294 1.68 15.16 -26.75
C GLY A 294 1.08 13.91 -26.13
N ALA A 295 -0.23 13.71 -26.33
CA ALA A 295 -0.97 12.55 -25.84
C ALA A 295 -0.35 11.23 -26.36
N VAL A 296 -0.03 11.14 -27.66
CA VAL A 296 0.60 9.94 -28.25
C VAL A 296 1.99 9.67 -27.67
N ARG A 297 2.80 10.70 -27.40
CA ARG A 297 4.11 10.53 -26.77
C ARG A 297 3.98 9.97 -25.35
N LEU A 298 3.01 10.47 -24.59
CA LEU A 298 2.74 10.00 -23.23
C LEU A 298 2.11 8.61 -23.21
N LEU A 299 1.28 8.27 -24.20
CA LEU A 299 0.79 6.90 -24.40
C LEU A 299 1.98 5.94 -24.60
N PHE A 300 2.95 6.30 -25.44
CA PHE A 300 4.16 5.48 -25.63
C PHE A 300 4.99 5.36 -24.35
N VAL A 301 5.10 6.43 -23.55
CA VAL A 301 5.72 6.38 -22.21
C VAL A 301 4.98 5.38 -21.32
N GLY A 302 3.65 5.42 -21.33
CA GLY A 302 2.79 4.49 -20.61
C GLY A 302 3.00 3.03 -21.03
N LEU A 303 3.03 2.76 -22.33
CA LEU A 303 3.27 1.42 -22.88
C LEU A 303 4.65 0.88 -22.49
N VAL A 304 5.71 1.70 -22.59
CA VAL A 304 7.07 1.28 -22.20
C VAL A 304 7.18 1.11 -20.68
N GLY A 305 6.59 2.00 -19.87
CA GLY A 305 6.59 1.87 -18.41
C GLY A 305 5.80 0.65 -17.92
N GLY A 306 4.64 0.38 -18.54
CA GLY A 306 3.87 -0.84 -18.33
C GLY A 306 4.66 -2.08 -18.75
N ALA A 307 5.37 -2.04 -19.87
CA ALA A 307 6.21 -3.15 -20.30
C ALA A 307 7.35 -3.44 -19.29
N LEU A 308 8.06 -2.40 -18.84
CA LEU A 308 9.16 -2.53 -17.86
C LEU A 308 8.71 -3.12 -16.50
N SER A 309 7.43 -2.97 -16.15
CA SER A 309 6.84 -3.53 -14.93
C SER A 309 6.00 -4.79 -15.18
N ALA A 310 5.98 -5.30 -16.42
CA ALA A 310 5.10 -6.40 -16.84
C ALA A 310 5.39 -7.72 -16.13
N PHE A 311 6.64 -7.99 -15.75
CA PHE A 311 6.98 -9.19 -14.99
C PHE A 311 6.14 -9.34 -13.72
N TRP A 312 5.78 -8.23 -13.08
CA TRP A 312 4.94 -8.22 -11.88
C TRP A 312 3.47 -7.88 -12.21
N THR A 313 3.23 -6.81 -12.98
CA THR A 313 1.87 -6.32 -13.25
C THR A 313 1.01 -7.27 -14.09
N VAL A 314 1.59 -8.03 -15.02
CA VAL A 314 0.81 -8.96 -15.86
C VAL A 314 0.28 -10.14 -15.02
N PRO A 315 1.10 -10.86 -14.24
CA PRO A 315 0.60 -11.92 -13.38
C PRO A 315 -0.33 -11.43 -12.28
N PHE A 316 -0.10 -10.23 -11.73
CA PHE A 316 -1.04 -9.57 -10.81
C PHE A 316 -2.44 -9.43 -11.45
N LEU A 317 -2.51 -8.88 -12.67
CA LEU A 317 -3.78 -8.63 -13.36
C LEU A 317 -4.50 -9.91 -13.78
N ILE A 318 -3.75 -10.91 -14.25
CA ILE A 318 -4.32 -12.21 -14.67
C ILE A 318 -4.86 -12.98 -13.46
N ARG A 319 -4.18 -12.93 -12.32
CA ARG A 319 -4.53 -13.71 -11.12
C ARG A 319 -5.39 -12.95 -10.12
N ARG A 320 -5.86 -11.74 -10.43
CA ARG A 320 -6.66 -10.89 -9.53
C ARG A 320 -7.94 -11.56 -8.99
N SER A 321 -8.44 -12.61 -9.64
CA SER A 321 -9.60 -13.39 -9.17
C SER A 321 -9.35 -14.11 -7.84
N TYR A 322 -8.07 -14.41 -7.53
CA TYR A 322 -7.65 -15.09 -6.30
C TYR A 322 -7.26 -14.12 -5.17
N LEU A 323 -7.36 -12.80 -5.41
CA LEU A 323 -7.26 -11.81 -4.33
C LEU A 323 -8.41 -12.02 -3.34
N ASN A 324 -8.08 -12.10 -2.07
CA ASN A 324 -9.07 -12.01 -1.01
C ASN A 324 -9.59 -10.57 -0.87
N ASP A 325 -10.82 -10.43 -0.39
CA ASP A 325 -11.52 -9.16 -0.23
C ASP A 325 -11.92 -8.97 1.23
N MET A 326 -11.21 -8.09 1.93
CA MET A 326 -11.47 -7.74 3.33
C MET A 326 -12.86 -7.14 3.58
N GLY A 327 -13.59 -6.76 2.52
CA GLY A 327 -14.95 -6.25 2.61
C GLY A 327 -15.02 -4.80 3.07
N TRP A 328 -13.98 -3.99 2.84
CA TRP A 328 -13.98 -2.56 3.17
C TRP A 328 -15.19 -1.84 2.55
N GLU A 329 -15.99 -1.17 3.37
CA GLU A 329 -17.16 -0.44 2.86
C GLU A 329 -16.79 0.98 2.46
N LYS A 330 -17.49 1.44 1.42
CA LYS A 330 -17.43 2.82 0.93
C LYS A 330 -17.72 3.79 2.06
N LEU A 331 -16.89 4.84 2.16
CA LEU A 331 -17.18 5.98 3.03
C LEU A 331 -18.15 6.93 2.33
N ASP A 332 -19.33 7.12 2.92
CA ASP A 332 -20.41 7.96 2.35
C ASP A 332 -20.46 9.38 2.95
N ASN A 333 -19.77 9.65 4.07
CA ASN A 333 -19.67 10.98 4.69
C ASN A 333 -18.77 11.91 3.87
N VAL A 334 -19.20 12.22 2.64
CA VAL A 334 -18.38 12.87 1.61
C VAL A 334 -17.91 14.25 2.07
N ARG A 335 -18.81 15.00 2.69
CA ARG A 335 -18.54 16.36 3.16
C ARG A 335 -17.48 16.37 4.25
N GLU A 336 -17.63 15.51 5.24
CA GLU A 336 -16.74 15.42 6.40
C GLU A 336 -15.36 14.93 5.95
N ASN A 337 -15.29 13.86 5.15
CA ASN A 337 -14.03 13.37 4.62
C ASN A 337 -13.30 14.41 3.75
N LEU A 338 -14.00 15.18 2.91
CA LEU A 338 -13.31 16.14 2.01
C LEU A 338 -12.95 17.47 2.70
N PHE A 339 -13.78 17.97 3.62
CA PHE A 339 -13.68 19.36 4.08
C PHE A 339 -13.61 19.54 5.60
N PHE A 340 -14.08 18.57 6.38
CA PHE A 340 -14.17 18.66 7.85
C PHE A 340 -13.74 17.35 8.51
N PRO A 341 -12.51 16.87 8.26
CA PRO A 341 -12.05 15.59 8.79
C PRO A 341 -12.04 15.58 10.32
N ASP A 342 -11.84 16.73 10.96
CA ASP A 342 -11.93 16.93 12.41
C ASP A 342 -13.30 16.56 13.01
N ARG A 343 -14.35 16.50 12.20
CA ARG A 343 -15.71 16.13 12.65
C ARG A 343 -16.01 14.64 12.51
N LEU A 344 -15.11 13.88 11.88
CA LEU A 344 -15.28 12.44 11.76
C LEU A 344 -15.13 11.78 13.13
N PRO A 345 -15.97 10.79 13.49
CA PRO A 345 -15.82 10.05 14.74
C PRO A 345 -14.49 9.27 14.80
N GLY A 346 -14.10 8.90 16.02
CA GLY A 346 -12.92 8.07 16.31
C GLY A 346 -11.98 8.70 17.34
N ASP A 347 -11.16 7.87 17.97
CA ASP A 347 -10.26 8.26 19.06
C ASP A 347 -8.91 8.83 18.59
N SER A 348 -8.67 8.82 17.27
CA SER A 348 -7.44 9.40 16.70
C SER A 348 -7.52 10.93 16.67
N ALA A 349 -6.43 11.58 17.08
CA ALA A 349 -6.25 13.02 16.93
C ALA A 349 -6.52 13.46 15.48
N LYS A 350 -7.14 14.63 15.30
CA LYS A 350 -7.39 15.24 13.98
C LYS A 350 -7.23 16.75 14.07
N MET A 351 -7.08 17.42 12.92
CA MET A 351 -6.94 18.87 12.87
C MET A 351 -7.84 19.50 11.80
N THR A 352 -8.28 20.72 12.06
CA THR A 352 -9.04 21.48 11.07
C THR A 352 -8.17 21.88 9.87
N ILE A 353 -8.73 21.76 8.68
CA ILE A 353 -8.08 22.12 7.41
C ILE A 353 -8.63 23.42 6.81
N ILE A 354 -9.36 24.23 7.58
CA ILE A 354 -9.98 25.48 7.07
C ILE A 354 -8.93 26.44 6.51
N TRP A 355 -7.79 26.60 7.19
CA TRP A 355 -6.68 27.44 6.73
C TRP A 355 -6.14 26.95 5.38
N LEU A 356 -6.04 25.62 5.21
CA LEU A 356 -5.57 24.97 4.00
C LEU A 356 -6.55 25.20 2.85
N ILE A 357 -7.85 25.00 3.10
CA ILE A 357 -8.92 25.26 2.13
C ILE A 357 -8.91 26.73 1.70
N ALA A 358 -8.73 27.68 2.62
CA ALA A 358 -8.70 29.10 2.29
C ALA A 358 -7.55 29.46 1.34
N LEU A 359 -6.33 28.97 1.60
CA LEU A 359 -5.18 29.16 0.72
C LEU A 359 -5.34 28.41 -0.61
N ALA A 360 -5.89 27.20 -0.60
CA ALA A 360 -6.16 26.42 -1.80
C ALA A 360 -7.21 27.08 -2.70
N LEU A 361 -8.27 27.66 -2.12
CA LEU A 361 -9.27 28.45 -2.84
C LEU A 361 -8.65 29.69 -3.46
N LEU A 362 -7.80 30.42 -2.72
CA LEU A 362 -7.06 31.56 -3.26
C LEU A 362 -6.20 31.15 -4.47
N GLY A 363 -5.43 30.07 -4.34
CA GLY A 363 -4.60 29.54 -5.43
C GLY A 363 -5.42 29.08 -6.64
N SER A 364 -6.57 28.47 -6.38
CA SER A 364 -7.51 28.00 -7.42
C SER A 364 -8.11 29.17 -8.19
N ILE A 365 -8.68 30.16 -7.49
CA ILE A 365 -9.34 31.32 -8.08
C ILE A 365 -8.33 32.17 -8.86
N ALA A 366 -7.23 32.58 -8.21
CA ALA A 366 -6.19 33.38 -8.86
C ALA A 366 -5.57 32.64 -10.06
N GLY A 367 -5.39 31.32 -9.92
CA GLY A 367 -4.89 30.43 -10.95
C GLY A 367 -5.78 30.32 -12.17
N LEU A 368 -7.09 30.11 -11.96
CA LEU A 368 -8.09 30.04 -13.03
C LEU A 368 -8.19 31.37 -13.78
N LEU A 369 -8.28 32.50 -13.04
CA LEU A 369 -8.34 33.84 -13.64
C LEU A 369 -7.09 34.18 -14.46
N SER A 370 -5.93 33.72 -14.01
CA SER A 370 -4.64 33.97 -14.68
C SER A 370 -4.28 32.90 -15.71
N TRP A 371 -5.13 31.89 -15.93
CA TRP A 371 -4.83 30.72 -16.76
C TRP A 371 -3.48 30.05 -16.40
N TYR A 372 -3.14 30.05 -15.11
CA TYR A 372 -1.84 29.58 -14.63
C TYR A 372 -1.80 28.06 -14.61
N ARG A 373 -0.99 27.47 -15.48
CA ARG A 373 -0.99 26.02 -15.74
C ARG A 373 -0.77 25.13 -14.50
N PRO A 374 0.14 25.43 -13.55
CA PRO A 374 0.26 24.65 -12.33
C PRO A 374 -1.04 24.64 -11.52
N ALA A 375 -1.69 25.79 -11.38
CA ALA A 375 -2.97 25.90 -10.69
C ALA A 375 -4.05 25.07 -11.37
N LEU A 376 -4.19 25.19 -12.71
CA LEU A 376 -5.15 24.41 -13.48
C LEU A 376 -4.95 22.90 -13.28
N THR A 377 -3.68 22.46 -13.22
CA THR A 377 -3.33 21.05 -13.02
C THR A 377 -3.75 20.56 -11.64
N PHE A 378 -3.42 21.30 -10.58
CA PHE A 378 -3.81 20.90 -9.23
C PHE A 378 -5.31 21.04 -8.96
N VAL A 379 -6.00 22.00 -9.57
CA VAL A 379 -7.49 22.07 -9.56
C VAL A 379 -8.07 20.83 -10.23
N GLY A 380 -7.56 20.44 -11.40
CA GLY A 380 -8.00 19.22 -12.09
C GLY A 380 -7.77 17.97 -11.27
N LEU A 381 -6.63 17.86 -10.58
CA LEU A 381 -6.32 16.76 -9.67
C LEU A 381 -7.25 16.72 -8.46
N ALA A 382 -7.49 17.86 -7.81
CA ALA A 382 -8.40 17.96 -6.68
C ALA A 382 -9.83 17.56 -7.09
N ILE A 383 -10.34 18.09 -8.21
CA ILE A 383 -11.66 17.72 -8.72
C ILE A 383 -11.73 16.23 -9.03
N ALA A 384 -10.74 15.67 -9.73
CA ALA A 384 -10.73 14.26 -10.09
C ALA A 384 -10.68 13.35 -8.85
N ALA A 385 -9.82 13.64 -7.86
CA ALA A 385 -9.70 12.86 -6.63
C ALA A 385 -10.97 12.97 -5.76
N GLY A 386 -11.52 14.17 -5.60
CA GLY A 386 -12.74 14.39 -4.83
C GLY A 386 -13.98 13.75 -5.46
N LEU A 387 -14.13 13.85 -6.79
CA LEU A 387 -15.20 13.16 -7.52
C LEU A 387 -15.02 11.65 -7.49
N ALA A 388 -13.79 11.16 -7.67
CA ALA A 388 -13.51 9.74 -7.59
C ALA A 388 -13.89 9.22 -6.21
N PHE A 389 -13.45 9.85 -5.11
CA PHE A 389 -13.85 9.49 -3.76
C PHE A 389 -15.38 9.45 -3.54
N ALA A 390 -16.11 10.47 -4.01
CA ALA A 390 -17.54 10.59 -3.80
C ALA A 390 -18.36 9.57 -4.63
N ILE A 391 -17.95 9.33 -5.88
CA ILE A 391 -18.72 8.55 -6.85
C ILE A 391 -18.28 7.09 -6.89
N TRP A 392 -17.08 6.75 -6.41
CA TRP A 392 -16.55 5.39 -6.46
C TRP A 392 -17.58 4.39 -5.91
N PRO A 393 -17.90 3.30 -6.65
CA PRO A 393 -18.86 2.32 -6.21
C PRO A 393 -18.30 1.46 -5.07
N GLN A 394 -19.17 0.75 -4.34
CA GLN A 394 -18.73 -0.34 -3.46
C GLN A 394 -18.00 -1.38 -4.31
N HIS A 395 -16.71 -1.54 -4.07
CA HIS A 395 -15.81 -2.40 -4.82
C HIS A 395 -14.57 -2.70 -3.97
N ARG A 396 -13.73 -3.64 -4.41
CA ARG A 396 -12.45 -3.99 -3.76
C ARG A 396 -11.50 -2.80 -3.53
N LEU A 397 -11.53 -1.79 -4.40
CA LEU A 397 -10.76 -0.57 -4.15
C LEU A 397 -11.58 0.31 -3.21
N TRP A 398 -11.15 0.37 -1.95
CA TRP A 398 -11.76 1.22 -0.95
C TRP A 398 -11.58 2.70 -1.30
N ASN A 399 -12.68 3.47 -1.35
CA ASN A 399 -12.66 4.85 -1.80
C ASN A 399 -11.78 5.76 -0.93
N ALA A 400 -11.61 5.45 0.36
CA ALA A 400 -10.75 6.21 1.26
C ALA A 400 -9.29 6.28 0.78
N ARG A 401 -8.81 5.28 0.04
CA ARG A 401 -7.46 5.24 -0.56
C ARG A 401 -7.25 6.33 -1.63
N LEU A 402 -8.30 7.04 -2.03
CA LEU A 402 -8.24 8.16 -2.97
C LEU A 402 -8.11 9.53 -2.26
N LEU A 403 -8.41 9.60 -0.96
CA LEU A 403 -8.34 10.84 -0.18
C LEU A 403 -6.92 11.44 -0.06
N PRO A 404 -5.83 10.65 0.03
CA PRO A 404 -4.49 11.23 0.05
C PRO A 404 -4.20 12.13 -1.15
N PHE A 405 -4.72 11.78 -2.33
CA PHE A 405 -4.54 12.58 -3.54
C PHE A 405 -5.35 13.89 -3.51
N TRP A 406 -6.52 13.88 -2.86
CA TRP A 406 -7.30 15.09 -2.60
C TRP A 406 -6.54 16.06 -1.70
N TYR A 407 -6.07 15.57 -0.54
CA TYR A 407 -5.33 16.42 0.40
C TYR A 407 -4.02 16.93 -0.21
N LEU A 408 -3.24 16.08 -0.89
CA LEU A 408 -2.02 16.49 -1.56
C LEU A 408 -2.28 17.61 -2.59
N ALA A 409 -3.37 17.50 -3.36
CA ALA A 409 -3.76 18.55 -4.31
C ALA A 409 -4.13 19.87 -3.60
N LEU A 410 -4.80 19.82 -2.44
CA LEU A 410 -5.08 21.01 -1.63
C LEU A 410 -3.80 21.67 -1.11
N TYR A 411 -2.84 20.90 -0.58
CA TYR A 411 -1.54 21.42 -0.15
C TYR A 411 -0.78 22.09 -1.30
N PHE A 412 -0.78 21.50 -2.49
CA PHE A 412 -0.18 22.12 -3.67
C PHE A 412 -0.93 23.36 -4.17
N LEU A 413 -2.27 23.39 -4.07
CA LEU A 413 -3.05 24.59 -4.35
C LEU A 413 -2.78 25.71 -3.35
N ALA A 414 -2.57 25.38 -2.07
CA ALA A 414 -2.16 26.34 -1.06
C ALA A 414 -0.76 26.93 -1.35
N ALA A 415 0.20 26.11 -1.80
CA ALA A 415 1.49 26.61 -2.29
C ALA A 415 1.34 27.57 -3.48
N VAL A 416 0.43 27.28 -4.41
CA VAL A 416 0.08 28.20 -5.50
C VAL A 416 -0.58 29.48 -4.97
N GLY A 417 -1.43 29.40 -3.95
CA GLY A 417 -2.02 30.56 -3.28
C GLY A 417 -0.96 31.48 -2.67
N VAL A 418 0.01 30.92 -1.94
CA VAL A 418 1.16 31.66 -1.41
C VAL A 418 2.01 32.27 -2.52
N TRP A 419 2.21 31.55 -3.63
CA TRP A 419 2.90 32.10 -4.80
C TRP A 419 2.18 33.33 -5.37
N PHE A 420 0.86 33.31 -5.51
CA PHE A 420 0.08 34.47 -5.96
C PHE A 420 0.11 35.64 -4.96
N LEU A 421 0.08 35.36 -3.65
CA LEU A 421 0.27 36.40 -2.63
C LEU A 421 1.64 37.08 -2.80
N SER A 422 2.71 36.30 -2.97
CA SER A 422 4.06 36.85 -3.19
C SER A 422 4.15 37.73 -4.44
N LYS A 423 3.43 37.37 -5.50
CA LYS A 423 3.30 38.16 -6.74
C LYS A 423 2.52 39.45 -6.52
N ALA A 424 1.45 39.41 -5.74
CA ALA A 424 0.65 40.59 -5.42
C ALA A 424 1.50 41.64 -4.69
N PHE A 425 2.26 41.24 -3.67
CA PHE A 425 3.18 42.12 -2.95
C PHE A 425 4.24 42.75 -3.86
N GLN A 426 4.76 42.02 -4.85
CA GLN A 426 5.68 42.58 -5.87
C GLN A 426 5.04 43.69 -6.71
N SER A 427 3.72 43.63 -6.95
CA SER A 427 3.02 44.56 -7.85
C SER A 427 2.57 45.86 -7.18
N THR A 428 2.29 45.83 -5.87
CA THR A 428 1.85 47.00 -5.11
C THR A 428 2.99 47.99 -4.86
N ASP A 429 4.22 47.49 -4.71
CA ASP A 429 5.43 48.31 -4.50
C ASP A 429 5.85 49.10 -5.75
N LEU A 430 5.44 48.68 -6.95
CA LEU A 430 5.69 49.43 -8.20
C LEU A 430 4.93 50.76 -8.28
N LYS A 431 3.90 50.97 -7.44
CA LYS A 431 3.18 52.25 -7.35
C LYS A 431 3.78 53.20 -6.30
N SER A 432 4.82 52.78 -5.57
CA SER A 432 5.57 53.62 -4.63
C SER A 432 6.69 54.36 -5.36
N SER A 433 6.61 55.69 -5.40
CA SER A 433 7.43 56.59 -6.20
C SER A 433 8.82 56.88 -5.59
N ASP A 434 9.67 55.87 -5.36
CA ASP A 434 11.02 56.11 -4.82
C ASP A 434 12.12 55.52 -5.73
N ASP A 435 12.80 56.39 -6.47
CA ASP A 435 13.49 56.13 -7.75
C ASP A 435 14.87 55.44 -7.65
N ARG A 436 15.28 54.90 -6.49
CA ARG A 436 16.60 54.25 -6.34
C ARG A 436 16.62 52.87 -5.68
N ALA A 437 15.53 52.44 -5.06
CA ALA A 437 15.39 51.11 -4.43
C ALA A 437 14.65 49.99 -5.21
N PRO A 438 13.99 50.20 -6.37
CA PRO A 438 13.05 49.20 -6.92
C PRO A 438 13.75 48.01 -7.60
N GLN A 439 14.96 48.19 -8.16
CA GLN A 439 15.67 47.11 -8.86
C GLN A 439 16.23 46.05 -7.90
N ALA A 440 16.71 46.44 -6.72
CA ALA A 440 17.28 45.50 -5.75
C ALA A 440 16.20 44.65 -5.07
N ARG A 441 15.01 45.21 -4.77
CA ARG A 441 13.93 44.52 -4.03
C ARG A 441 13.21 43.44 -4.86
N HIS A 442 13.11 43.61 -6.18
CA HIS A 442 12.48 42.62 -7.08
C HIS A 442 13.22 41.28 -7.15
N LEU A 443 14.53 41.25 -6.88
CA LEU A 443 15.33 40.02 -6.88
C LEU A 443 15.15 39.17 -5.60
N TRP A 444 14.69 39.77 -4.49
CA TRP A 444 14.75 39.14 -3.16
C TRP A 444 13.45 38.47 -2.76
N ILE A 445 12.29 38.91 -3.27
CA ILE A 445 10.99 38.30 -2.90
C ILE A 445 10.93 36.80 -3.25
N PRO A 446 11.35 36.34 -4.46
CA PRO A 446 11.41 34.91 -4.76
C PRO A 446 12.41 34.14 -3.89
N VAL A 447 13.37 34.81 -3.24
CA VAL A 447 14.30 34.19 -2.28
C VAL A 447 13.69 34.14 -0.87
N ILE A 448 13.09 35.24 -0.41
CA ILE A 448 12.59 35.39 0.97
C ILE A 448 11.28 34.62 1.18
N THR A 449 10.36 34.65 0.22
CA THR A 449 9.05 33.99 0.34
C THR A 449 9.15 32.52 0.75
N PRO A 450 9.94 31.65 0.06
CA PRO A 450 10.03 30.25 0.45
C PRO A 450 10.74 30.03 1.79
N ILE A 451 11.67 30.92 2.19
CA ILE A 451 12.32 30.87 3.51
C ILE A 451 11.28 31.15 4.61
N ILE A 452 10.49 32.22 4.47
CA ILE A 452 9.45 32.56 5.46
C ILE A 452 8.39 31.46 5.51
N ALA A 453 7.94 30.95 4.37
CA ALA A 453 6.96 29.86 4.31
C ALA A 453 7.50 28.59 4.98
N GLY A 454 8.77 28.23 4.73
CA GLY A 454 9.44 27.10 5.37
C GLY A 454 9.56 27.27 6.88
N LEU A 455 10.01 28.43 7.35
CA LEU A 455 10.11 28.73 8.78
C LEU A 455 8.74 28.70 9.47
N ALA A 456 7.71 29.31 8.88
CA ALA A 456 6.36 29.29 9.41
C ALA A 456 5.79 27.86 9.49
N ALA A 457 6.05 27.05 8.47
CA ALA A 457 5.66 25.64 8.46
C ALA A 457 6.42 24.83 9.53
N CYS A 458 7.73 25.03 9.71
CA CYS A 458 8.49 24.38 10.77
C CYS A 458 8.01 24.78 12.17
N VAL A 459 7.67 26.05 12.39
CA VAL A 459 7.07 26.51 13.66
C VAL A 459 5.72 25.85 13.88
N PHE A 460 4.84 25.86 12.88
CA PHE A 460 3.54 25.20 12.95
C PHE A 460 3.68 23.72 13.35
N LEU A 461 4.55 22.99 12.64
CA LEU A 461 4.79 21.58 12.93
C LEU A 461 5.40 21.35 14.32
N SER A 462 6.38 22.17 14.73
CA SER A 462 7.00 22.03 16.06
C SER A 462 5.99 22.26 17.18
N VAL A 463 5.07 23.21 17.00
CA VAL A 463 3.97 23.45 17.95
C VAL A 463 3.00 22.26 17.93
N SER A 464 2.55 21.81 16.75
CA SER A 464 1.65 20.66 16.61
C SER A 464 2.20 19.34 17.17
N LEU A 465 3.52 19.14 17.11
CA LEU A 465 4.21 17.98 17.68
C LEU A 465 4.47 18.13 19.20
N GLY A 466 4.33 19.33 19.76
CA GLY A 466 4.65 19.61 21.16
C GLY A 466 6.14 19.72 21.47
N ILE A 467 6.97 20.08 20.48
CA ILE A 467 8.44 20.18 20.61
C ILE A 467 8.97 21.60 20.35
N ALA A 468 8.09 22.59 20.30
CA ALA A 468 8.47 23.97 20.01
C ALA A 468 9.42 24.54 21.10
N PRO A 469 10.54 25.18 20.73
CA PRO A 469 11.47 25.77 21.68
C PRO A 469 10.78 26.77 22.63
N GLY A 470 11.02 26.64 23.93
CA GLY A 470 10.40 27.48 24.97
C GLY A 470 8.97 27.09 25.32
N GLY A 471 8.46 25.96 24.82
CA GLY A 471 7.20 25.38 25.28
C GLY A 471 7.35 24.56 26.55
N SER A 472 6.23 24.35 27.25
CA SER A 472 6.16 23.55 28.48
C SER A 472 4.89 22.70 28.49
N TYR A 473 4.92 21.58 29.19
CA TYR A 473 3.75 20.73 29.42
C TYR A 473 3.05 21.15 30.72
N GLU A 474 1.72 21.25 30.67
CA GLU A 474 0.86 21.46 31.84
C GLU A 474 0.53 20.10 32.51
N GLU A 475 -0.07 20.11 33.70
CA GLU A 475 -0.33 18.88 34.50
C GLU A 475 -1.31 17.91 33.82
N ASP A 476 -2.20 18.42 32.97
CA ASP A 476 -3.14 17.65 32.15
C ASP A 476 -2.50 17.04 30.89
N GLY A 477 -1.21 17.31 30.65
CA GLY A 477 -0.44 16.85 29.50
C GLY A 477 -0.56 17.75 28.27
N ASP A 478 -1.29 18.86 28.36
CA ASP A 478 -1.42 19.85 27.29
C ASP A 478 -0.08 20.56 27.05
N PHE A 479 0.23 20.83 25.79
CA PHE A 479 1.45 21.54 25.41
C PHE A 479 1.18 23.02 25.21
N ARG A 480 1.89 23.88 25.93
CA ARG A 480 1.77 25.33 25.84
C ARG A 480 3.00 25.98 25.23
N TRP A 481 2.77 26.83 24.23
CA TRP A 481 3.79 27.66 23.61
C TRP A 481 3.30 29.11 23.52
N GLY A 482 3.66 29.91 24.53
CA GLY A 482 3.20 31.29 24.66
C GLY A 482 1.68 31.40 24.83
N PRO A 483 0.94 32.08 23.92
CA PRO A 483 -0.51 32.19 23.97
C PRO A 483 -1.25 31.00 23.32
N VAL A 484 -0.53 30.07 22.70
CA VAL A 484 -1.11 28.91 22.02
C VAL A 484 -0.96 27.68 22.93
N SER A 485 -2.05 26.94 23.13
CA SER A 485 -2.03 25.60 23.74
C SER A 485 -2.61 24.56 22.79
N ILE A 486 -2.09 23.35 22.86
CA ILE A 486 -2.59 22.19 22.12
C ILE A 486 -2.87 21.07 23.11
N SER A 487 -4.08 20.55 23.07
CA SER A 487 -4.48 19.47 23.96
C SER A 487 -3.70 18.19 23.68
N ALA A 488 -3.42 17.40 24.71
CA ALA A 488 -2.83 16.08 24.56
C ALA A 488 -3.57 15.20 23.53
N LYS A 489 -4.91 15.32 23.43
CA LYS A 489 -5.76 14.57 22.50
C LYS A 489 -5.68 15.05 21.05
N ASP A 490 -5.35 16.32 20.84
CA ASP A 490 -5.26 16.93 19.50
C ASP A 490 -3.81 17.04 19.00
N ARG A 491 -2.84 16.68 19.85
CA ARG A 491 -1.42 16.71 19.54
C ARG A 491 -1.11 15.72 18.42
N ASN A 492 -0.27 16.15 17.49
CA ASN A 492 0.19 15.28 16.43
C ASN A 492 1.03 14.14 17.01
N PHE A 493 0.54 12.91 16.89
CA PHE A 493 1.11 11.72 17.52
C PHE A 493 2.23 11.08 16.71
N VAL A 494 2.49 11.54 15.47
CA VAL A 494 3.36 10.80 14.53
C VAL A 494 4.79 10.61 15.02
N SER A 495 5.36 11.55 15.78
CA SER A 495 6.71 11.38 16.38
C SER A 495 6.71 10.32 17.48
N GLY A 496 5.67 10.28 18.32
CA GLY A 496 5.50 9.23 19.33
C GLY A 496 5.25 7.85 18.70
N GLY A 497 4.44 7.80 17.65
CA GLY A 497 4.23 6.59 16.85
C GLY A 497 5.51 6.10 16.16
N ALA A 498 6.32 7.01 15.61
CA ALA A 498 7.60 6.65 15.01
C ALA A 498 8.58 6.08 16.05
N ALA A 499 8.69 6.71 17.21
CA ALA A 499 9.51 6.20 18.31
C ALA A 499 9.01 4.83 18.81
N TRP A 500 7.68 4.64 18.92
CA TRP A 500 7.09 3.34 19.25
C TRP A 500 7.49 2.27 18.25
N ASN A 501 7.29 2.51 16.95
CA ASN A 501 7.59 1.54 15.91
C ASN A 501 9.09 1.25 15.81
N PHE A 502 9.93 2.28 15.80
CA PHE A 502 11.35 2.15 15.46
C PHE A 502 12.26 1.77 16.63
N ALA A 503 11.84 1.99 17.87
CA ALA A 503 12.55 1.41 19.02
C ALA A 503 12.42 -0.13 19.02
N GLY A 504 11.36 -0.66 18.38
CA GLY A 504 11.23 -2.07 18.05
C GLY A 504 10.54 -2.92 19.10
N TYR A 505 10.43 -4.21 18.82
CA TYR A 505 9.92 -5.23 19.73
C TYR A 505 10.79 -5.29 20.99
N GLU A 506 12.10 -5.21 20.83
CA GLU A 506 13.12 -5.40 21.86
C GLU A 506 13.06 -4.33 22.98
N SER A 507 12.40 -3.21 22.72
CA SER A 507 12.22 -2.14 23.70
C SER A 507 10.88 -2.20 24.45
N ARG A 508 10.02 -3.19 24.17
CA ARG A 508 8.72 -3.34 24.85
C ARG A 508 8.92 -4.00 26.21
N SER A 509 8.11 -3.61 27.20
CA SER A 509 8.15 -4.23 28.53
C SER A 509 7.81 -5.73 28.48
N GLU A 510 6.89 -6.12 27.60
CA GLU A 510 6.44 -7.50 27.43
C GLU A 510 7.24 -8.27 26.37
N PHE A 511 8.35 -7.71 25.87
CA PHE A 511 9.23 -8.43 24.94
C PHE A 511 9.77 -9.76 25.51
N PRO A 512 10.20 -9.85 26.78
CA PRO A 512 10.67 -11.13 27.33
C PRO A 512 9.59 -12.23 27.33
N THR A 513 8.32 -11.85 27.51
CA THR A 513 7.17 -12.75 27.42
C THR A 513 7.03 -13.29 25.99
N TYR A 514 7.10 -12.40 25.00
CA TYR A 514 7.05 -12.78 23.59
C TYR A 514 8.25 -13.63 23.16
N GLU A 515 9.46 -13.26 23.57
CA GLU A 515 10.70 -14.01 23.30
C GLU A 515 10.63 -15.42 23.91
N SER A 516 10.08 -15.55 25.13
CA SER A 516 9.86 -16.85 25.77
C SER A 516 8.88 -17.72 24.97
N LEU A 517 7.79 -17.15 24.46
CA LEU A 517 6.85 -17.87 23.59
C LEU A 517 7.55 -18.37 22.33
N VAL A 518 8.28 -17.47 21.64
CA VAL A 518 9.02 -17.81 20.42
C VAL A 518 9.99 -18.95 20.68
N ARG A 519 10.80 -18.87 21.74
CA ARG A 519 11.75 -19.94 22.10
C ARG A 519 11.04 -21.25 22.38
N THR A 520 9.94 -21.22 23.14
CA THR A 520 9.16 -22.43 23.46
C THR A 520 8.63 -23.08 22.18
N MET A 521 8.13 -22.28 21.23
CA MET A 521 7.66 -22.79 19.94
C MET A 521 8.79 -23.35 19.08
N SER A 522 9.98 -22.74 19.09
CA SER A 522 11.18 -23.30 18.43
C SER A 522 11.57 -24.66 19.02
N GLU A 523 11.64 -24.78 20.35
CA GLU A 523 11.95 -26.03 21.06
C GLU A 523 10.91 -27.12 20.72
N LEU A 524 9.62 -26.79 20.71
CA LEU A 524 8.56 -27.72 20.27
C LEU A 524 8.69 -28.12 18.80
N GLY A 525 9.14 -27.21 17.93
CA GLY A 525 9.43 -27.51 16.54
C GLY A 525 10.50 -28.60 16.38
N GLU A 526 11.50 -28.61 17.26
CA GLU A 526 12.57 -29.63 17.30
C GLU A 526 12.11 -30.94 17.97
N ASP A 527 11.42 -30.85 19.12
CA ASP A 527 11.08 -32.01 19.94
C ASP A 527 9.83 -32.76 19.48
N VAL A 528 8.80 -32.02 19.04
CA VAL A 528 7.49 -32.56 18.62
C VAL A 528 7.36 -32.52 17.10
N GLY A 529 7.91 -31.49 16.45
CA GLY A 529 8.01 -31.37 15.00
C GLY A 529 7.35 -30.11 14.44
N CYS A 530 7.73 -29.72 13.22
CA CYS A 530 7.19 -28.53 12.55
C CYS A 530 5.67 -28.61 12.28
N GLY A 531 5.01 -27.47 12.22
CA GLY A 531 3.57 -27.41 11.98
C GLY A 531 2.98 -26.01 12.12
N ARG A 532 1.70 -25.88 11.76
CA ARG A 532 0.99 -24.61 11.77
C ARG A 532 0.45 -24.30 13.16
N ALA A 533 0.67 -23.07 13.61
CA ALA A 533 0.13 -22.53 14.84
C ALA A 533 -1.07 -21.63 14.58
N LEU A 534 -2.04 -21.68 15.48
CA LEU A 534 -3.13 -20.74 15.61
C LEU A 534 -3.21 -20.32 17.08
N TRP A 535 -3.31 -19.02 17.32
CA TRP A 535 -3.38 -18.47 18.66
C TRP A 535 -4.72 -17.79 18.92
N GLU A 536 -5.07 -17.73 20.20
CA GLU A 536 -6.09 -16.84 20.72
C GLU A 536 -5.70 -15.38 20.46
N TYR A 537 -6.64 -14.58 19.97
CA TYR A 537 -6.48 -13.15 19.77
C TYR A 537 -7.06 -12.35 20.95
N ASP A 538 -6.28 -11.41 21.45
CA ASP A 538 -6.75 -10.26 22.22
C ASP A 538 -5.94 -9.03 21.81
N ARG A 539 -6.62 -7.91 21.58
CA ARG A 539 -5.97 -6.69 21.07
C ARG A 539 -4.95 -6.13 22.06
N ASP A 540 -5.27 -6.17 23.34
CA ASP A 540 -4.50 -5.49 24.37
C ASP A 540 -3.34 -6.38 24.84
N GLU A 541 -3.57 -7.69 25.00
CA GLU A 541 -2.51 -8.67 25.28
C GLU A 541 -1.47 -8.70 24.16
N LEU A 542 -1.88 -8.95 22.91
CA LEU A 542 -0.95 -9.00 21.79
C LEU A 542 -0.35 -7.61 21.49
N GLY A 543 -1.13 -6.55 21.68
CA GLY A 543 -0.66 -5.16 21.52
C GLY A 543 0.47 -4.80 22.49
N SER A 544 0.54 -5.45 23.66
CA SER A 544 1.60 -5.23 24.65
C SER A 544 2.99 -5.59 24.14
N TYR A 545 3.08 -6.55 23.20
CA TYR A 545 4.31 -6.92 22.50
C TYR A 545 4.73 -5.88 21.45
N GLY A 546 3.98 -4.80 21.29
CA GLY A 546 4.27 -3.69 20.37
C GLY A 546 3.29 -3.60 19.19
N THR A 547 2.67 -4.71 18.81
CA THR A 547 1.59 -4.78 17.82
C THR A 547 0.79 -6.06 17.99
N PRO A 548 -0.54 -6.05 17.77
CA PRO A 548 -1.34 -7.28 17.76
C PRO A 548 -0.90 -8.30 16.70
N MET A 549 -0.06 -7.88 15.75
CA MET A 549 0.48 -8.74 14.70
C MET A 549 1.72 -9.55 15.12
N ALA A 550 2.19 -9.43 16.37
CA ALA A 550 3.47 -10.01 16.79
C ALA A 550 3.59 -11.52 16.49
N PRO A 551 2.62 -12.39 16.86
CA PRO A 551 2.77 -13.83 16.64
C PRO A 551 2.76 -14.25 15.16
N MET A 552 2.38 -13.36 14.23
CA MET A 552 2.53 -13.62 12.78
C MET A 552 4.00 -13.82 12.38
N LEU A 553 4.95 -13.38 13.19
CA LEU A 553 6.37 -13.58 12.99
C LEU A 553 6.89 -14.91 13.56
N LEU A 554 6.06 -15.79 14.12
CA LEU A 554 6.51 -17.14 14.52
C LEU A 554 7.29 -17.86 13.40
N PRO A 555 6.84 -17.87 12.13
CA PRO A 555 7.62 -18.49 11.06
C PRO A 555 8.96 -17.79 10.83
N TYR A 556 9.00 -16.47 10.96
CA TYR A 556 10.24 -15.69 10.81
C TYR A 556 11.27 -16.00 11.93
N TRP A 557 10.81 -16.22 13.16
CA TRP A 557 11.70 -16.51 14.29
C TRP A 557 12.07 -17.99 14.45
N THR A 558 11.34 -18.89 13.79
CA THR A 558 11.51 -20.35 13.88
C THR A 558 11.99 -20.97 12.57
N ASP A 559 12.59 -20.16 11.69
CA ASP A 559 13.11 -20.59 10.38
C ASP A 559 12.09 -21.39 9.54
N GLY A 560 10.82 -20.95 9.58
CA GLY A 560 9.70 -21.56 8.86
C GLY A 560 9.15 -22.86 9.47
N CYS A 561 9.75 -23.39 10.55
CA CYS A 561 9.29 -24.64 11.17
C CYS A 561 7.91 -24.48 11.83
N ILE A 562 7.68 -23.37 12.55
CA ILE A 562 6.38 -23.04 13.11
C ILE A 562 5.67 -22.06 12.18
N GLY A 563 4.86 -22.63 11.28
CA GLY A 563 3.95 -21.87 10.43
C GLY A 563 2.86 -21.16 11.24
N SER A 564 2.14 -20.24 10.62
CA SER A 564 1.10 -19.46 11.25
C SER A 564 -0.18 -19.44 10.41
N MET A 565 -1.34 -19.56 11.06
CA MET A 565 -2.61 -19.40 10.38
C MET A 565 -3.00 -17.94 10.18
N GLU A 566 -2.38 -17.00 10.91
CA GLU A 566 -2.51 -15.56 10.65
C GLU A 566 -1.24 -14.98 10.02
N GLY A 567 -1.39 -14.00 9.16
CA GLY A 567 -0.29 -13.30 8.51
C GLY A 567 -0.67 -11.88 8.21
N LEU A 568 0.25 -11.12 7.62
CA LEU A 568 -0.04 -9.73 7.25
C LEU A 568 -0.74 -9.59 5.90
N TYR A 569 -0.37 -10.41 4.92
CA TYR A 569 -0.81 -10.20 3.53
C TYR A 569 -2.19 -10.79 3.27
N PHE A 570 -3.21 -10.22 3.92
CA PHE A 570 -4.58 -10.71 3.91
C PHE A 570 -5.18 -10.87 2.51
N GLU A 571 -4.78 -10.04 1.54
CA GLU A 571 -5.29 -10.12 0.17
C GLU A 571 -4.59 -11.21 -0.66
N SER A 572 -3.48 -11.77 -0.18
CA SER A 572 -2.67 -12.71 -0.95
C SER A 572 -3.16 -14.14 -0.90
N SER A 573 -3.99 -14.51 0.09
CA SER A 573 -4.54 -15.87 0.21
C SER A 573 -6.06 -15.87 0.27
N ALA A 574 -6.70 -16.68 -0.58
CA ALA A 574 -8.13 -16.92 -0.51
C ALA A 574 -8.54 -17.79 0.70
N THR A 575 -7.59 -18.22 1.52
CA THR A 575 -7.80 -18.98 2.77
C THR A 575 -8.03 -18.07 3.99
N VAL A 576 -7.66 -16.79 3.90
CA VAL A 576 -7.80 -15.78 4.96
C VAL A 576 -9.20 -15.72 5.62
N PRO A 577 -10.33 -15.82 4.89
CA PRO A 577 -11.66 -15.84 5.52
C PRO A 577 -11.83 -16.95 6.56
N PHE A 578 -11.30 -18.14 6.28
CA PHE A 578 -11.46 -19.32 7.13
C PHE A 578 -10.57 -19.25 8.37
N HIS A 579 -9.39 -18.63 8.24
CA HIS A 579 -8.58 -18.27 9.41
C HIS A 579 -9.37 -17.38 10.37
N PHE A 580 -9.99 -16.29 9.90
CA PHE A 580 -10.72 -15.39 10.78
C PHE A 580 -11.96 -16.04 11.41
N LEU A 581 -12.59 -17.02 10.77
CA LEU A 581 -13.63 -17.85 11.39
C LEU A 581 -13.05 -18.66 12.56
N MET A 582 -11.94 -19.37 12.34
CA MET A 582 -11.27 -20.17 13.38
C MET A 582 -10.75 -19.31 14.54
N GLN A 583 -10.06 -18.21 14.26
CA GLN A 583 -9.59 -17.29 15.29
C GLN A 583 -10.76 -16.77 16.14
N SER A 584 -11.91 -16.49 15.52
CA SER A 584 -13.10 -16.05 16.26
C SER A 584 -13.71 -17.12 17.17
N GLU A 585 -13.58 -18.39 16.82
CA GLU A 585 -14.03 -19.54 17.63
C GLU A 585 -13.04 -19.91 18.75
N LEU A 586 -11.78 -19.50 18.61
CA LEU A 586 -10.68 -19.87 19.52
C LEU A 586 -10.21 -18.71 20.41
N SER A 587 -10.94 -17.59 20.40
CA SER A 587 -10.58 -16.40 21.18
C SER A 587 -11.74 -15.86 21.98
N ALA A 588 -11.47 -15.47 23.23
CA ALA A 588 -12.45 -14.75 24.04
C ALA A 588 -12.77 -13.36 23.46
N ASN A 589 -11.75 -12.64 22.97
CA ASN A 589 -11.86 -11.26 22.46
C ASN A 589 -11.37 -11.12 21.00
N PRO A 590 -12.02 -11.76 20.01
CA PRO A 590 -11.51 -11.85 18.64
C PRO A 590 -11.53 -10.51 17.89
N SER A 591 -10.64 -10.36 16.88
CA SER A 591 -10.51 -9.12 16.10
C SER A 591 -11.62 -8.91 15.05
N ARG A 592 -12.01 -9.98 14.34
CA ARG A 592 -13.03 -9.98 13.27
C ARG A 592 -12.87 -8.87 12.21
N PRO A 593 -11.68 -8.69 11.58
CA PRO A 593 -11.41 -7.53 10.73
C PRO A 593 -12.06 -7.63 9.35
N MET A 594 -12.31 -8.85 8.84
CA MET A 594 -12.94 -9.05 7.54
C MET A 594 -14.47 -8.94 7.65
N ARG A 595 -15.10 -8.11 6.80
CA ARG A 595 -16.54 -7.88 6.84
C ARG A 595 -17.33 -8.91 6.04
N GLY A 596 -18.52 -9.24 6.53
CA GLY A 596 -19.45 -10.15 5.86
C GLY A 596 -19.19 -11.64 6.13
N LEU A 597 -18.35 -11.97 7.11
CA LEU A 597 -18.20 -13.33 7.62
C LEU A 597 -19.21 -13.63 8.72
N ASN A 598 -19.68 -14.88 8.77
CA ASN A 598 -20.56 -15.36 9.83
C ASN A 598 -19.75 -15.83 11.04
N TYR A 599 -19.22 -14.87 11.80
CA TYR A 599 -18.41 -15.14 12.98
C TYR A 599 -19.21 -15.79 14.11
N ARG A 600 -18.58 -16.74 14.82
CA ARG A 600 -19.04 -17.26 16.11
C ARG A 600 -18.20 -16.68 17.24
N GLY A 601 -18.70 -16.74 18.47
CA GLY A 601 -17.89 -16.44 19.65
C GLY A 601 -16.97 -17.62 19.99
N LEU A 602 -16.30 -17.55 21.14
CA LEU A 602 -15.53 -18.65 21.71
C LEU A 602 -16.37 -19.94 21.76
N ASP A 603 -15.92 -20.96 21.02
CA ASP A 603 -16.52 -22.28 20.85
C ASP A 603 -15.40 -23.26 20.48
N ILE A 604 -14.72 -23.79 21.49
CA ILE A 604 -13.58 -24.69 21.30
C ILE A 604 -13.97 -25.97 20.57
N GLU A 605 -15.20 -26.49 20.70
CA GLU A 605 -15.63 -27.69 19.98
C GLU A 605 -15.64 -27.45 18.46
N SER A 606 -16.24 -26.35 18.00
CA SER A 606 -16.17 -25.95 16.59
C SER A 606 -14.73 -25.65 16.18
N GLY A 607 -13.96 -24.99 17.04
CA GLY A 607 -12.57 -24.63 16.83
C GLY A 607 -11.67 -25.83 16.60
N ILE A 608 -11.76 -26.89 17.42
CA ILE A 608 -11.02 -28.15 17.27
C ILE A 608 -11.30 -28.75 15.88
N ARG A 609 -12.58 -28.88 15.52
CA ARG A 609 -12.97 -29.43 14.21
C ARG A 609 -12.35 -28.64 13.06
N HIS A 610 -12.41 -27.30 13.12
CA HIS A 610 -11.87 -26.48 12.04
C HIS A 610 -10.33 -26.45 12.00
N MET A 611 -9.67 -26.56 13.15
CA MET A 611 -8.21 -26.74 13.24
C MET A 611 -7.77 -28.05 12.58
N GLN A 612 -8.45 -29.16 12.89
CA GLN A 612 -8.24 -30.47 12.25
C GLN A 612 -8.46 -30.42 10.74
N LEU A 613 -9.59 -29.82 10.32
CA LEU A 613 -9.94 -29.63 8.92
C LEU A 613 -8.86 -28.83 8.18
N SER A 614 -8.23 -27.85 8.85
CA SER A 614 -7.22 -26.95 8.27
C SER A 614 -5.75 -27.39 8.47
N GLY A 615 -5.52 -28.50 9.16
CA GLY A 615 -4.18 -29.00 9.48
C GLY A 615 -3.40 -28.06 10.41
N VAL A 616 -4.08 -27.46 11.39
CA VAL A 616 -3.46 -26.69 12.46
C VAL A 616 -2.95 -27.65 13.51
N ARG A 617 -1.65 -27.63 13.77
CA ARG A 617 -0.98 -28.56 14.67
C ARG A 617 -0.90 -28.03 16.10
N TYR A 618 -0.76 -26.72 16.26
CA TYR A 618 -0.56 -26.07 17.55
C TYR A 618 -1.66 -25.04 17.82
N TYR A 619 -2.33 -25.17 18.96
CA TYR A 619 -3.26 -24.16 19.48
C TYR A 619 -2.65 -23.46 20.69
N LEU A 620 -2.55 -22.13 20.65
CA LEU A 620 -1.98 -21.31 21.71
C LEU A 620 -3.10 -20.48 22.35
N ALA A 621 -3.43 -20.76 23.62
CA ALA A 621 -4.47 -20.05 24.37
C ALA A 621 -3.86 -19.34 25.59
N PHE A 622 -4.50 -18.28 26.08
CA PHE A 622 -4.07 -17.64 27.34
C PHE A 622 -5.22 -17.17 28.22
N SER A 623 -6.42 -16.94 27.68
CA SER A 623 -7.54 -16.52 28.50
C SER A 623 -8.05 -17.67 29.37
N PRO A 624 -8.51 -17.39 30.60
CA PRO A 624 -9.07 -18.42 31.47
C PRO A 624 -10.20 -19.22 30.79
N ASP A 625 -11.08 -18.53 30.05
CA ASP A 625 -12.24 -19.15 29.40
C ASP A 625 -11.81 -20.10 28.27
N ALA A 626 -10.85 -19.70 27.42
CA ALA A 626 -10.35 -20.55 26.34
C ALA A 626 -9.58 -21.76 26.88
N VAL A 627 -8.76 -21.55 27.91
CA VAL A 627 -8.01 -22.62 28.59
C VAL A 627 -8.95 -23.59 29.30
N GLU A 628 -9.98 -23.11 30.00
CA GLU A 628 -10.97 -23.97 30.67
C GLU A 628 -11.70 -24.86 29.65
N GLN A 629 -12.16 -24.29 28.53
CA GLN A 629 -12.82 -25.05 27.47
C GLN A 629 -11.86 -26.04 26.77
N ALA A 630 -10.63 -25.64 26.46
CA ALA A 630 -9.63 -26.52 25.86
C ALA A 630 -9.35 -27.76 26.70
N ASN A 631 -9.23 -27.58 28.03
CA ASN A 631 -8.97 -28.68 28.96
C ASN A 631 -10.15 -29.67 29.12
N GLN A 632 -11.34 -29.38 28.55
CA GLN A 632 -12.46 -30.32 28.51
C GLN A 632 -12.30 -31.40 27.42
N TYR A 633 -11.35 -31.23 26.49
CA TYR A 633 -11.10 -32.13 25.36
C TYR A 633 -9.68 -32.70 25.34
N PRO A 634 -9.19 -33.35 26.43
CA PRO A 634 -7.80 -33.81 26.54
C PRO A 634 -7.39 -34.84 25.50
N ASP A 635 -8.34 -35.59 24.92
CA ASP A 635 -8.07 -36.57 23.85
C ASP A 635 -7.84 -35.91 22.48
N GLN A 636 -8.24 -34.64 22.30
CA GLN A 636 -8.12 -33.89 21.05
C GLN A 636 -7.14 -32.71 21.15
N LEU A 637 -6.98 -32.14 22.35
CA LEU A 637 -6.07 -31.05 22.68
C LEU A 637 -5.16 -31.48 23.83
N GLU A 638 -3.98 -32.00 23.50
CA GLU A 638 -2.98 -32.39 24.49
C GLU A 638 -2.15 -31.17 24.90
N LEU A 639 -2.14 -30.81 26.18
CA LEU A 639 -1.27 -29.74 26.68
C LEU A 639 0.19 -30.20 26.69
N ILE A 640 1.01 -29.63 25.82
CA ILE A 640 2.42 -30.04 25.63
C ILE A 640 3.42 -29.05 26.22
N ALA A 641 3.07 -27.77 26.37
CA ALA A 641 3.96 -26.76 26.96
C ALA A 641 3.20 -25.59 27.57
N ARG A 642 3.93 -24.80 28.38
CA ARG A 642 3.48 -23.52 28.93
C ARG A 642 4.59 -22.48 28.81
N SER A 643 4.22 -21.28 28.38
CA SER A 643 5.08 -20.09 28.41
C SER A 643 4.21 -18.91 28.80
N GLU A 644 4.07 -18.66 30.11
CA GLU A 644 3.10 -17.70 30.67
C GLU A 644 2.98 -16.41 29.83
N PRO A 645 1.76 -15.97 29.47
CA PRO A 645 0.46 -16.54 29.86
C PRO A 645 -0.01 -17.72 28.97
N TRP A 646 0.82 -18.18 28.03
CA TRP A 646 0.45 -19.11 26.97
C TRP A 646 0.40 -20.57 27.41
N TRP A 647 -0.70 -21.24 27.06
CA TRP A 647 -0.92 -22.68 27.12
C TRP A 647 -0.92 -23.23 25.69
N ILE A 648 -0.01 -24.16 25.43
CA ILE A 648 0.26 -24.65 24.07
C ILE A 648 -0.23 -26.10 23.97
N TYR A 649 -1.24 -26.29 23.14
CA TYR A 649 -1.88 -27.58 22.91
C TYR A 649 -1.47 -28.17 21.55
N LEU A 650 -1.22 -29.47 21.52
CA LEU A 650 -1.12 -30.27 20.31
C LEU A 650 -2.52 -30.69 19.87
N VAL A 651 -2.85 -30.43 18.61
CA VAL A 651 -4.16 -30.77 18.02
C VAL A 651 -4.06 -32.15 17.37
N ALA A 652 -4.84 -33.11 17.86
CA ALA A 652 -4.95 -34.45 17.26
C ALA A 652 -5.61 -34.40 15.88
N ASP A 653 -5.35 -35.39 15.01
CA ASP A 653 -5.96 -35.56 13.67
C ASP A 653 -5.80 -34.31 12.77
N SER A 654 -4.61 -33.72 12.79
CA SER A 654 -4.27 -32.48 12.08
C SER A 654 -3.29 -32.67 10.90
N GLU A 655 -3.22 -33.89 10.34
CA GLU A 655 -2.32 -34.21 9.23
C GLU A 655 -2.58 -33.30 8.01
N LEU A 656 -1.49 -32.85 7.36
CA LEU A 656 -1.57 -31.95 6.21
C LEU A 656 -2.19 -32.59 4.96
N VAL A 657 -2.11 -33.92 4.85
CA VAL A 657 -2.60 -34.68 3.70
C VAL A 657 -3.36 -35.91 4.19
N GLU A 658 -4.59 -36.09 3.72
CA GLU A 658 -5.47 -37.18 4.17
C GLU A 658 -6.33 -37.74 3.02
N GLY A 659 -6.66 -39.03 3.10
CA GLY A 659 -7.59 -39.68 2.18
C GLY A 659 -9.03 -39.21 2.41
N LEU A 660 -9.78 -38.95 1.34
CA LEU A 660 -11.18 -38.54 1.46
C LEU A 660 -12.11 -39.73 1.72
N SER A 661 -13.06 -39.55 2.63
CA SER A 661 -14.10 -40.56 2.94
C SER A 661 -15.23 -40.62 1.90
N PHE A 662 -15.45 -39.53 1.17
CA PHE A 662 -16.47 -39.43 0.13
C PHE A 662 -15.89 -38.83 -1.15
N GLN A 663 -16.41 -39.28 -2.29
CA GLN A 663 -16.07 -38.74 -3.60
C GLN A 663 -16.38 -37.23 -3.64
N PRO A 664 -15.45 -36.39 -4.09
CA PRO A 664 -15.72 -34.96 -4.22
C PRO A 664 -16.83 -34.68 -5.21
N ASN A 665 -17.60 -33.64 -4.93
CA ASN A 665 -18.56 -33.08 -5.87
C ASN A 665 -17.93 -31.91 -6.60
N VAL A 666 -18.18 -31.77 -7.89
CA VAL A 666 -17.57 -30.71 -8.71
C VAL A 666 -18.57 -29.60 -8.96
N LEU A 667 -18.13 -28.36 -8.79
CA LEU A 667 -18.90 -27.19 -9.13
C LEU A 667 -19.08 -27.08 -10.65
N ALA A 668 -20.32 -27.15 -11.13
CA ALA A 668 -20.64 -27.09 -12.56
C ALA A 668 -20.21 -25.77 -13.23
N GLY A 669 -20.11 -24.69 -12.46
CA GLY A 669 -19.68 -23.36 -12.92
C GLY A 669 -18.16 -23.20 -13.12
N GLY A 670 -17.35 -24.20 -12.76
CA GLY A 670 -15.88 -24.14 -12.82
C GLY A 670 -15.23 -23.37 -11.68
N ASP A 671 -13.97 -22.96 -11.85
CA ASP A 671 -13.20 -22.19 -10.84
C ASP A 671 -13.64 -20.72 -10.81
N LEU A 672 -14.51 -20.39 -9.86
CA LEU A 672 -15.01 -19.04 -9.62
C LEU A 672 -14.04 -18.25 -8.72
N GLY A 673 -13.86 -16.97 -9.02
CA GLY A 673 -12.99 -16.07 -8.25
C GLY A 673 -13.73 -15.30 -7.16
N GLY A 674 -13.00 -14.87 -6.12
CA GLY A 674 -13.52 -14.01 -5.06
C GLY A 674 -14.74 -14.60 -4.33
N ARG A 675 -15.71 -13.73 -4.01
CA ARG A 675 -16.91 -14.08 -3.22
C ARG A 675 -17.81 -15.14 -3.85
N ASP A 676 -17.78 -15.28 -5.18
CA ASP A 676 -18.55 -16.33 -5.86
C ASP A 676 -18.09 -17.75 -5.48
N TRP A 677 -16.85 -17.90 -4.99
CA TRP A 677 -16.35 -19.14 -4.36
C TRP A 677 -16.35 -19.06 -2.83
N THR A 678 -15.86 -17.95 -2.26
CA THR A 678 -15.67 -17.82 -0.81
C THR A 678 -16.97 -17.92 -0.02
N ASP A 679 -18.05 -17.31 -0.49
CA ASP A 679 -19.33 -17.28 0.24
C ASP A 679 -19.95 -18.68 0.38
N PRO A 680 -20.10 -19.50 -0.69
CA PRO A 680 -20.59 -20.87 -0.53
C PRO A 680 -19.58 -21.79 0.19
N ALA A 681 -18.28 -21.54 0.07
CA ALA A 681 -17.26 -22.26 0.83
C ALA A 681 -17.32 -21.96 2.33
N MET A 682 -17.65 -20.73 2.73
CA MET A 682 -17.88 -20.37 4.13
C MET A 682 -19.12 -21.08 4.69
N ALA A 683 -20.20 -21.16 3.91
CA ALA A 683 -21.38 -21.92 4.31
C ALA A 683 -21.08 -23.41 4.48
N TRP A 684 -20.23 -23.97 3.62
CA TRP A 684 -19.72 -25.34 3.73
C TRP A 684 -18.85 -25.54 4.98
N PHE A 685 -17.93 -24.62 5.27
CA PHE A 685 -16.99 -24.70 6.39
C PHE A 685 -17.73 -24.76 7.74
N ASN A 686 -18.67 -23.82 7.92
CA ASN A 686 -19.45 -23.66 9.16
C ASN A 686 -20.50 -24.75 9.40
N ASP A 687 -20.81 -25.61 8.41
CA ASP A 687 -21.80 -26.68 8.52
C ASP A 687 -21.10 -28.06 8.62
N PRO A 688 -21.10 -28.71 9.80
CA PRO A 688 -20.43 -29.99 10.00
C PRO A 688 -21.05 -31.13 9.18
N THR A 689 -22.30 -31.00 8.73
CA THR A 689 -22.97 -32.04 7.94
C THR A 689 -22.61 -31.94 6.46
N ARG A 690 -22.39 -30.72 5.96
CA ARG A 690 -21.98 -30.44 4.57
C ARG A 690 -20.47 -30.60 4.37
N SER A 691 -19.66 -30.21 5.36
CA SER A 691 -18.19 -30.29 5.28
C SER A 691 -17.64 -31.71 5.11
N GLN A 692 -18.46 -32.75 5.36
CA GLN A 692 -18.10 -34.15 5.09
C GLN A 692 -17.83 -34.45 3.61
N VAL A 693 -18.43 -33.70 2.68
CA VAL A 693 -18.21 -33.90 1.24
C VAL A 693 -17.51 -32.66 0.69
N THR A 694 -16.25 -32.84 0.28
CA THR A 694 -15.46 -31.79 -0.35
C THR A 694 -16.08 -31.38 -1.69
N VAL A 695 -16.14 -30.07 -1.94
CA VAL A 695 -16.53 -29.54 -3.25
C VAL A 695 -15.29 -29.03 -3.97
N THR A 696 -15.10 -29.40 -5.23
CA THR A 696 -13.97 -28.96 -6.05
C THR A 696 -14.40 -28.11 -7.23
N ALA A 697 -13.55 -27.18 -7.67
CA ALA A 697 -13.78 -26.33 -8.84
C ALA A 697 -13.69 -27.09 -10.18
N GLY A 698 -13.04 -28.25 -10.16
CA GLY A 698 -12.85 -29.14 -11.29
C GLY A 698 -12.60 -30.56 -10.80
N GLY A 699 -12.57 -31.52 -11.72
CA GLY A 699 -12.35 -32.92 -11.39
C GLY A 699 -12.72 -33.84 -12.56
N PRO A 700 -12.44 -35.14 -12.46
CA PRO A 700 -12.89 -36.17 -13.40
C PRO A 700 -14.36 -36.03 -13.81
N ASP A 701 -14.68 -36.36 -15.08
CA ASP A 701 -16.00 -36.14 -15.68
C ASP A 701 -17.11 -37.00 -15.06
N ASP A 702 -16.75 -38.11 -14.45
CA ASP A 702 -17.64 -39.04 -13.74
C ASP A 702 -18.03 -38.55 -12.34
N TRP A 703 -17.35 -37.53 -11.79
CA TRP A 703 -17.71 -36.97 -10.49
C TRP A 703 -19.02 -36.17 -10.55
N HIS A 704 -19.84 -36.29 -9.50
CA HIS A 704 -21.15 -35.64 -9.46
C HIS A 704 -21.02 -34.11 -9.53
N ARG A 705 -21.81 -33.49 -10.41
CA ARG A 705 -21.79 -32.03 -10.61
C ARG A 705 -22.89 -31.36 -9.80
N ILE A 706 -22.53 -30.31 -9.06
CA ILE A 706 -23.46 -29.50 -8.26
C ILE A 706 -23.45 -28.03 -8.68
N ASN A 707 -24.54 -27.33 -8.44
CA ASN A 707 -24.67 -25.88 -8.66
C ASN A 707 -24.61 -25.11 -7.34
N ILE A 708 -24.41 -23.79 -7.44
CA ILE A 708 -24.63 -22.86 -6.33
C ILE A 708 -26.11 -22.45 -6.32
N THR A 709 -26.72 -22.43 -5.14
CA THR A 709 -28.07 -21.95 -4.91
C THR A 709 -28.06 -20.71 -4.01
N GLY A 710 -29.10 -19.88 -4.11
CA GLY A 710 -29.19 -18.63 -3.37
C GLY A 710 -28.49 -17.43 -4.05
N PRO A 711 -28.91 -16.20 -3.76
CA PRO A 711 -28.32 -15.00 -4.35
C PRO A 711 -26.95 -14.68 -3.73
N SER A 712 -25.90 -14.66 -4.56
CA SER A 712 -24.54 -14.28 -4.17
C SER A 712 -24.45 -12.82 -3.67
N PHE A 713 -25.25 -11.90 -4.21
CA PHE A 713 -25.25 -10.50 -3.77
C PHE A 713 -25.75 -10.26 -2.33
N LEU A 714 -26.42 -11.25 -1.72
CA LEU A 714 -26.85 -11.20 -0.32
C LEU A 714 -25.89 -11.93 0.64
N GLY A 715 -24.78 -12.50 0.13
CA GLY A 715 -23.88 -13.34 0.93
C GLY A 715 -24.56 -14.62 1.44
N ARG A 716 -25.55 -15.13 0.70
CA ARG A 716 -26.34 -16.33 1.03
C ARG A 716 -26.16 -17.45 -0.01
N SER A 717 -25.14 -17.37 -0.84
CA SER A 717 -24.78 -18.44 -1.76
C SER A 717 -24.33 -19.66 -0.98
N ILE A 718 -24.89 -20.81 -1.32
CA ILE A 718 -24.52 -22.11 -0.75
C ILE A 718 -24.33 -23.11 -1.89
N PHE A 719 -23.50 -24.13 -1.68
CA PHE A 719 -23.50 -25.27 -2.58
C PHE A 719 -24.81 -26.05 -2.43
N ALA A 720 -25.37 -26.53 -3.54
CA ALA A 720 -26.51 -27.46 -3.51
C ALA A 720 -26.17 -28.72 -2.68
N ASP A 721 -27.21 -29.44 -2.26
CA ASP A 721 -27.03 -30.61 -1.39
C ASP A 721 -26.09 -31.64 -2.03
N PRO A 722 -25.05 -32.09 -1.30
CA PRO A 722 -24.03 -32.96 -1.88
C PRO A 722 -24.54 -34.40 -2.01
N LEU A 723 -24.13 -35.07 -3.09
CA LEU A 723 -24.20 -36.54 -3.16
C LEU A 723 -23.09 -37.14 -2.29
N LYS A 724 -23.44 -38.06 -1.40
CA LYS A 724 -22.50 -38.81 -0.56
C LYS A 724 -22.19 -40.16 -1.23
N SER A 725 -21.06 -40.25 -1.91
CA SER A 725 -20.54 -41.50 -2.51
C SER A 725 -19.32 -41.97 -1.71
N PRO A 726 -19.40 -43.04 -0.90
CA PRO A 726 -18.29 -43.48 -0.06
C PRO A 726 -17.07 -43.93 -0.87
N LEU A 727 -15.88 -43.67 -0.35
CA LEU A 727 -14.60 -44.11 -0.91
C LEU A 727 -13.93 -45.16 -0.02
N PRO A 728 -13.04 -45.99 -0.58
CA PRO A 728 -12.17 -46.86 0.24
C PRO A 728 -11.20 -46.00 1.06
N ALA A 729 -10.86 -46.46 2.26
CA ALA A 729 -9.89 -45.78 3.13
C ALA A 729 -8.47 -45.89 2.57
N VAL A 730 -7.77 -44.76 2.45
CA VAL A 730 -6.38 -44.64 1.95
C VAL A 730 -5.48 -44.24 3.10
N SER A 731 -4.32 -44.88 3.22
CA SER A 731 -3.27 -44.45 4.12
C SER A 731 -2.30 -43.52 3.40
N VAL A 732 -2.07 -42.34 3.98
CA VAL A 732 -1.09 -41.37 3.50
C VAL A 732 0.11 -41.37 4.46
N THR A 733 1.31 -41.46 3.93
CA THR A 733 2.56 -41.50 4.72
C THR A 733 3.63 -40.63 4.08
N ASN A 734 4.75 -40.41 4.79
CA ASN A 734 5.91 -39.63 4.31
C ASN A 734 5.51 -38.23 3.79
N ILE A 735 4.61 -37.56 4.51
CA ILE A 735 4.18 -36.21 4.16
C ILE A 735 5.31 -35.24 4.45
N VAL A 736 5.76 -34.53 3.42
CA VAL A 736 6.82 -33.52 3.49
C VAL A 736 6.32 -32.25 2.81
N GLU A 737 6.36 -31.13 3.53
CA GLU A 737 6.13 -29.78 3.01
C GLU A 737 7.46 -29.01 3.14
N GLU A 738 8.11 -28.74 2.01
CA GLU A 738 9.40 -28.05 1.94
C GLU A 738 9.27 -26.89 0.95
N GLY A 739 9.11 -25.67 1.47
CA GLY A 739 9.00 -24.46 0.66
C GLY A 739 7.88 -24.55 -0.37
N ASP A 740 8.25 -24.67 -1.65
CA ASP A 740 7.34 -24.69 -2.80
C ASP A 740 6.97 -26.12 -3.28
N ILE A 741 7.29 -27.15 -2.48
CA ILE A 741 7.06 -28.58 -2.76
C ILE A 741 6.25 -29.22 -1.64
N ILE A 742 5.26 -30.02 -2.02
CA ILE A 742 4.56 -30.93 -1.10
C ILE A 742 4.65 -32.34 -1.68
N SER A 743 5.11 -33.32 -0.91
CA SER A 743 5.19 -34.71 -1.35
C SER A 743 4.67 -35.67 -0.30
N PHE A 744 4.13 -36.81 -0.75
CA PHE A 744 3.60 -37.85 0.12
C PHE A 744 3.49 -39.17 -0.64
N SER A 745 3.32 -40.25 0.11
CA SER A 745 3.09 -41.60 -0.40
C SER A 745 1.68 -42.08 -0.06
N VAL A 746 1.06 -42.83 -0.97
CA VAL A 746 -0.23 -43.51 -0.77
C VAL A 746 -0.07 -45.01 -0.91
N ASP A 747 -0.86 -45.77 -0.15
CA ASP A 747 -0.93 -47.23 -0.24
C ASP A 747 -1.72 -47.72 -1.47
N GLN A 748 -2.72 -46.95 -1.90
CA GLN A 748 -3.52 -47.22 -3.09
C GLN A 748 -3.74 -45.97 -3.95
N VAL A 749 -3.79 -46.17 -5.26
CA VAL A 749 -4.01 -45.13 -6.27
C VAL A 749 -5.49 -45.02 -6.64
N ALA A 750 -5.84 -44.00 -7.43
CA ALA A 750 -7.17 -43.70 -7.95
C ALA A 750 -8.23 -43.28 -6.92
N VAL A 751 -7.84 -43.13 -5.66
CA VAL A 751 -8.71 -42.59 -4.59
C VAL A 751 -8.30 -41.15 -4.28
N PRO A 752 -9.22 -40.17 -4.31
CA PRO A 752 -8.86 -38.78 -4.12
C PRO A 752 -8.35 -38.50 -2.70
N VAL A 753 -7.32 -37.66 -2.63
CA VAL A 753 -6.63 -37.23 -1.41
C VAL A 753 -6.74 -35.72 -1.28
N LEU A 754 -6.99 -35.23 -0.07
CA LEU A 754 -7.02 -33.82 0.28
C LEU A 754 -5.63 -33.37 0.75
N VAL A 755 -5.14 -32.28 0.18
CA VAL A 755 -3.93 -31.58 0.60
C VAL A 755 -4.37 -30.25 1.20
N LYS A 756 -4.24 -30.10 2.52
CA LYS A 756 -4.70 -28.94 3.32
C LYS A 756 -3.78 -27.71 3.15
N ALA A 757 -3.15 -27.54 1.99
CA ALA A 757 -2.41 -26.34 1.62
C ALA A 757 -3.27 -25.45 0.71
N SER A 758 -3.12 -24.14 0.84
CA SER A 758 -3.87 -23.17 0.07
C SER A 758 -3.69 -23.37 -1.44
N TYR A 759 -4.80 -23.38 -2.17
CA TYR A 759 -4.77 -23.46 -3.62
C TYR A 759 -4.39 -22.11 -4.24
N PHE A 760 -3.53 -22.21 -5.25
CA PHE A 760 -3.26 -21.17 -6.23
C PHE A 760 -2.96 -21.84 -7.58
N PRO A 761 -3.30 -21.23 -8.72
CA PRO A 761 -3.18 -21.88 -10.04
C PRO A 761 -1.77 -22.27 -10.51
N ASN A 762 -0.74 -21.90 -9.75
CA ASN A 762 0.66 -22.18 -10.09
C ASN A 762 1.12 -23.55 -9.55
N TRP A 763 0.29 -24.22 -8.74
CA TRP A 763 0.52 -25.60 -8.33
C TRP A 763 0.38 -26.55 -9.51
N SER A 764 1.40 -27.38 -9.69
CA SER A 764 1.44 -28.50 -10.62
C SER A 764 1.64 -29.80 -9.84
N VAL A 765 1.17 -30.93 -10.35
CA VAL A 765 1.32 -32.23 -9.69
C VAL A 765 1.95 -33.26 -10.64
N GLU A 766 2.81 -34.09 -10.07
CA GLU A 766 3.42 -35.27 -10.68
C GLU A 766 2.95 -36.51 -9.88
N GLY A 767 2.65 -37.62 -10.58
CA GLY A 767 2.12 -38.84 -9.95
C GLY A 767 0.62 -38.81 -9.59
N ALA A 768 -0.14 -37.79 -10.03
CA ALA A 768 -1.58 -37.67 -9.80
C ALA A 768 -2.30 -36.84 -10.87
N LEU A 769 -3.63 -36.91 -10.92
CA LEU A 769 -4.49 -35.94 -11.62
C LEU A 769 -4.80 -34.74 -10.70
N GLY A 770 -4.94 -33.55 -11.29
CA GLY A 770 -5.19 -32.29 -10.57
C GLY A 770 -3.99 -31.33 -10.64
N PRO A 771 -3.69 -30.55 -9.57
CA PRO A 771 -4.50 -30.38 -8.36
C PRO A 771 -5.75 -29.54 -8.66
N TYR A 772 -6.88 -29.95 -8.07
CA TYR A 772 -8.14 -29.23 -8.19
C TYR A 772 -8.35 -28.37 -6.94
N ARG A 773 -8.71 -27.09 -7.12
CA ARG A 773 -9.16 -26.25 -6.01
C ARG A 773 -10.34 -26.90 -5.31
N ALA A 774 -10.24 -27.01 -3.99
CA ALA A 774 -11.19 -27.69 -3.13
C ALA A 774 -11.66 -26.77 -2.00
N THR A 775 -12.84 -27.03 -1.44
CA THR A 775 -13.33 -26.29 -0.28
C THR A 775 -12.42 -26.51 0.93
N PRO A 776 -12.17 -25.46 1.75
CA PRO A 776 -12.62 -24.09 1.53
C PRO A 776 -11.73 -23.32 0.54
N ASN A 777 -10.44 -23.62 0.49
CA ASN A 777 -9.50 -23.20 -0.57
C ASN A 777 -8.26 -24.12 -0.60
N TRP A 778 -8.46 -25.42 -0.48
CA TRP A 778 -7.40 -26.44 -0.49
C TRP A 778 -7.23 -27.10 -1.85
N MET A 779 -6.48 -28.19 -1.90
CA MET A 779 -6.24 -28.95 -3.12
C MET A 779 -6.69 -30.39 -2.97
N VAL A 780 -7.40 -30.91 -3.98
CA VAL A 780 -7.63 -32.34 -4.13
C VAL A 780 -6.81 -32.85 -5.30
N VAL A 781 -6.16 -33.99 -5.11
CA VAL A 781 -5.43 -34.73 -6.15
C VAL A 781 -5.93 -36.17 -6.21
N VAL A 782 -5.83 -36.80 -7.38
CA VAL A 782 -6.17 -38.22 -7.56
C VAL A 782 -4.89 -38.96 -7.93
N PRO A 783 -4.23 -39.67 -6.99
CA PRO A 783 -2.98 -40.36 -7.24
C PRO A 783 -3.10 -41.35 -8.41
N THR A 784 -2.15 -41.31 -9.33
CA THR A 784 -1.97 -42.29 -10.40
C THR A 784 -0.77 -43.19 -10.13
N GLU A 785 0.12 -42.74 -9.24
CA GLU A 785 1.28 -43.44 -8.73
C GLU A 785 1.27 -43.39 -7.19
N ASN A 786 2.00 -44.30 -6.54
CA ASN A 786 2.08 -44.34 -5.08
C ASN A 786 2.83 -43.15 -4.49
N GLN A 787 3.68 -42.46 -5.27
CA GLN A 787 4.37 -41.25 -4.85
C GLN A 787 3.76 -40.05 -5.57
N VAL A 788 3.32 -39.06 -4.81
CA VAL A 788 2.75 -37.82 -5.36
C VAL A 788 3.65 -36.65 -4.99
N THR A 789 3.84 -35.73 -5.92
CA THR A 789 4.60 -34.49 -5.66
C THR A 789 3.90 -33.30 -6.30
N LEU A 790 3.52 -32.33 -5.48
CA LEU A 790 3.04 -31.03 -5.91
C LEU A 790 4.21 -30.05 -5.90
N ARG A 791 4.28 -29.20 -6.93
CA ARG A 791 5.31 -28.15 -7.06
C ARG A 791 4.68 -26.85 -7.54
N TYR A 792 4.96 -25.76 -6.85
CA TYR A 792 4.55 -24.43 -7.28
C TYR A 792 5.54 -23.90 -8.33
N LYS A 793 5.08 -23.66 -9.56
CA LYS A 793 5.95 -23.29 -10.69
C LYS A 793 5.39 -22.09 -11.45
N ALA A 794 6.27 -21.39 -12.17
CA ALA A 794 5.86 -20.34 -13.09
C ALA A 794 4.95 -20.89 -14.20
N THR A 795 3.88 -20.17 -14.51
CA THR A 795 2.91 -20.50 -15.57
C THR A 795 3.06 -19.55 -16.76
N TRP A 796 2.22 -19.73 -17.79
CA TRP A 796 2.23 -18.86 -18.97
C TRP A 796 2.09 -17.36 -18.63
N ALA A 797 1.42 -17.02 -17.52
CA ALA A 797 1.22 -15.64 -17.08
C ALA A 797 2.56 -14.98 -16.72
N GLU A 798 3.40 -15.69 -15.97
CA GLU A 798 4.73 -15.23 -15.57
C GLU A 798 5.67 -15.11 -16.77
N TYR A 799 5.70 -16.13 -17.64
CA TYR A 799 6.50 -16.09 -18.87
C TYR A 799 6.11 -14.93 -19.80
N LEU A 800 4.80 -14.67 -19.96
CA LEU A 800 4.31 -13.53 -20.73
C LEU A 800 4.78 -12.20 -20.13
N GLY A 801 4.69 -12.06 -18.80
CA GLY A 801 5.19 -10.89 -18.09
C GLY A 801 6.69 -10.65 -18.36
N TRP A 802 7.52 -11.70 -18.26
CA TRP A 802 8.96 -11.62 -18.56
C TRP A 802 9.24 -11.24 -20.01
N LEU A 803 8.54 -11.84 -20.97
CA LEU A 803 8.69 -11.53 -22.39
C LEU A 803 8.42 -10.04 -22.68
N ILE A 804 7.32 -9.51 -22.13
CA ILE A 804 6.94 -8.11 -22.29
C ILE A 804 7.98 -7.19 -21.62
N THR A 805 8.47 -7.54 -20.43
CA THR A 805 9.53 -6.78 -19.76
C THR A 805 10.83 -6.77 -20.54
N PHE A 806 11.25 -7.90 -21.10
CA PHE A 806 12.44 -7.96 -21.94
C PHE A 806 12.29 -7.08 -23.20
N ALA A 807 11.11 -7.09 -23.83
CA ALA A 807 10.81 -6.21 -24.97
C ALA A 807 10.86 -4.72 -24.58
N GLY A 808 10.28 -4.36 -23.42
CA GLY A 808 10.32 -2.99 -22.88
C GLY A 808 11.75 -2.51 -22.58
N ALA A 809 12.56 -3.35 -21.92
CA ALA A 809 13.95 -3.06 -21.62
C ALA A 809 14.78 -2.89 -22.90
N SER A 810 14.57 -3.77 -23.89
CA SER A 810 15.22 -3.69 -25.20
C SER A 810 14.88 -2.39 -25.94
N ALA A 811 13.61 -1.97 -25.91
CA ALA A 811 13.18 -0.71 -26.52
C ALA A 811 13.87 0.51 -25.89
N VAL A 812 14.05 0.52 -24.56
CA VAL A 812 14.77 1.59 -23.85
C VAL A 812 16.27 1.57 -24.23
N ALA A 813 16.90 0.39 -24.22
CA ALA A 813 18.30 0.23 -24.57
C ALA A 813 18.61 0.71 -26.00
N LEU A 814 17.79 0.32 -26.98
CA LEU A 814 17.90 0.76 -28.39
C LEU A 814 17.70 2.27 -28.53
N ALA A 815 16.77 2.86 -27.77
CA ALA A 815 16.56 4.31 -27.76
C ALA A 815 17.76 5.08 -27.18
N ILE A 816 18.45 4.52 -26.19
CA ILE A 816 19.69 5.11 -25.63
C ILE A 816 20.84 4.97 -26.63
N TRP A 817 21.01 3.79 -27.23
CA TRP A 817 22.07 3.50 -28.19
C TRP A 817 21.97 4.37 -29.45
N SER A 818 20.78 4.46 -30.04
CA SER A 818 20.54 5.31 -31.23
C SER A 818 20.80 6.80 -30.97
N LYS A 819 20.51 7.30 -29.76
CA LYS A 819 20.86 8.67 -29.36
C LYS A 819 22.37 8.88 -29.25
N ARG A 820 23.10 7.91 -28.71
CA ARG A 820 24.57 7.97 -28.62
C ARG A 820 25.21 8.00 -30.01
N GLN A 821 24.74 7.14 -30.93
CA GLN A 821 25.20 7.14 -32.32
C GLN A 821 25.02 8.51 -33.00
N LYS A 822 23.84 9.12 -32.86
CA LYS A 822 23.56 10.47 -33.38
C LYS A 822 24.36 11.62 -32.76
N MET A 823 25.05 11.39 -31.64
CA MET A 823 25.97 12.38 -31.04
C MET A 823 27.42 12.16 -31.48
N VAL A 824 27.74 10.97 -31.98
CA VAL A 824 29.08 10.59 -32.47
C VAL A 824 29.21 10.83 -33.97
N THR A 825 28.11 10.71 -34.72
CA THR A 825 27.96 11.20 -36.10
C THR A 825 27.58 12.66 -36.12
#